data_AF-A0A4S2B1S8-F1
#
_entry.id   AF-A0A4S2B1S8-F1
#
_cell.length_a   1.000
_cell.length_b   1.000
_cell.length_c   1.000
_cell.angle_alpha   90.00
_cell.angle_beta   90.00
_cell.angle_gamma   90.00
#
_symmetry.space_group_name_H-M   'P 1'
#
loop_
_entity.id
_entity.type
_entity.pdbx_description
1 polymer ?
#
loop_
_entity_poly.entity_id
_entity_poly.type
_entity_poly.pdbx_seq_one_letter_code
_entity_poly.pdbx_strand_id
1 'polypeptide(L)'
;MKNKFIKLVFVAFALITQLSPLKAQTQEIDLSGKWGFQTDVMDFRRGSLDVRYIHRLQESIVLPAITDDYKIGYKSPYRHIDRLTRVYEYMGPAWYQREIAIPKEWKGKRIFMYFERTHWLSSIYVDTKEVSKIDYVSVPHNHELTDFVKPGKTHVITVCIDNRYQYDTHKWDHAHSEFTQINWNGILGEMKLMAVDPVYIDDMQLYPDVSDRSVKVKMKILNHTHKPVTGKAAFTISGNSYDLNKEITVSGNDSVFYVEDVIALGKNVRLWDEFTPNLYTLQCDLTIRADNANYQHSRSTTFGMREITADKDKIYLNGNRIHLRGTVENAVFPKTGYAPVDDASWERVLTILKDYGMNHMRFHSWCPPAAAFRVADKLGVYLEVEMPMWGKDAEPDEARYNFFRREQKAILKEYGNHPSFVLYCNGNEITGNFDFIEELTHYGRTTDSRRLYSGSTARTRVKSDQFYITHQTTKGHMAIYEGRPSTDWDKNKELGIDVPVISHESGQRCIYPNFKEIPNFTGPVQARNFEVYRDSLEAHGMLDQADDFYQVSGAQTVLEYKDVIEAQLRTYLKSGFQLLSINDFTGQGYAPVGILDPFWNSKGLITPEKFREFCAPTVALLRFSKRSYYNDDVFTGKAEIYNYSPSALKNAKFKWWVTDADGKVLKSGKLKTQNIGNHGVFSAGEFSYALNGITAPQKLTVHLSVNNTINNNWDIWVYPRRELKELMQSTADVLYTTVFDDRAKQFLKEGRKVVLCPMPAKVIGRSSNFHNHFWNPIMFKWKPMTLGCLIHTDKAMFDDFITEKHLDWQWWDILTHAKVIEMDEAPRQLRPFIQVIDSYETNHKLGIGFEARIGNGKLMVLALDTKKEMEKRPATQQLLVSIDRYVKSDRFNPQVDVEASFIESFLRK
;
A
#
# COMPACT_ATOMS: atom_id res chain seq x y z
N MET A 1 -88.19 -28.42 -18.39
CA MET A 1 -88.66 -28.46 -19.80
C MET A 1 -87.74 -27.58 -20.64
N LYS A 2 -86.84 -28.19 -21.42
CA LYS A 2 -86.80 -28.16 -22.90
C LYS A 2 -86.49 -26.79 -23.54
N ASN A 3 -85.26 -26.69 -24.06
CA ASN A 3 -84.83 -26.18 -25.37
C ASN A 3 -85.57 -24.99 -26.02
N LYS A 4 -84.83 -23.94 -26.41
CA LYS A 4 -84.33 -23.74 -27.79
C LYS A 4 -83.51 -22.44 -27.97
N PHE A 5 -82.49 -22.58 -28.80
CA PHE A 5 -81.64 -21.58 -29.46
C PHE A 5 -82.39 -20.36 -30.05
N ILE A 6 -81.72 -19.19 -30.08
CA ILE A 6 -81.32 -18.47 -31.32
C ILE A 6 -80.25 -17.41 -31.00
N LYS A 7 -79.26 -17.35 -31.89
CA LYS A 7 -78.04 -16.52 -31.93
C LYS A 7 -78.35 -15.02 -32.08
N LEU A 8 -77.58 -14.16 -31.42
CA LEU A 8 -77.17 -12.88 -32.01
C LEU A 8 -75.70 -12.59 -31.66
N VAL A 9 -74.95 -12.28 -32.71
CA VAL A 9 -73.51 -12.04 -32.74
C VAL A 9 -73.25 -10.59 -32.29
N PHE A 10 -72.38 -10.40 -31.30
CA PHE A 10 -71.65 -9.14 -31.12
C PHE A 10 -70.16 -9.47 -31.02
N VAL A 11 -69.45 -9.16 -32.11
CA VAL A 11 -67.99 -9.18 -32.18
C VAL A 11 -67.50 -7.91 -31.48
N ALA A 12 -67.00 -8.06 -30.26
CA ALA A 12 -66.14 -7.06 -29.64
C ALA A 12 -64.69 -7.39 -30.01
N PHE A 13 -64.11 -6.61 -30.92
CA PHE A 13 -62.68 -6.62 -31.22
C PHE A 13 -61.92 -6.15 -29.97
N ALA A 14 -61.51 -7.09 -29.12
CA ALA A 14 -60.40 -6.86 -28.21
C ALA A 14 -59.11 -6.91 -29.03
N LEU A 15 -58.62 -5.75 -29.45
CA LEU A 15 -57.25 -5.61 -29.93
C LEU A 15 -56.33 -5.85 -28.72
N ILE A 16 -56.01 -7.12 -28.46
CA ILE A 16 -54.89 -7.48 -27.61
C ILE A 16 -53.65 -7.09 -28.41
N THR A 17 -53.16 -5.87 -28.21
CA THR A 17 -51.77 -5.55 -28.52
C THR A 17 -50.92 -6.42 -27.60
N GLN A 18 -50.42 -7.53 -28.15
CA GLN A 18 -49.26 -8.21 -27.58
C GLN A 18 -48.06 -7.28 -27.66
N LEU A 19 -48.00 -6.29 -26.77
CA LEU A 19 -46.77 -5.60 -26.43
C LEU A 19 -45.94 -6.61 -25.65
N SER A 20 -45.17 -7.41 -26.38
CA SER A 20 -44.01 -8.07 -25.78
C SER A 20 -43.14 -6.97 -25.17
N PRO A 21 -42.70 -7.08 -23.91
CA PRO A 21 -41.72 -6.16 -23.37
C PRO A 21 -40.40 -6.47 -24.07
N LEU A 22 -40.18 -5.86 -25.23
CA LEU A 22 -38.88 -5.82 -25.87
C LEU A 22 -37.98 -5.02 -24.94
N LYS A 23 -37.18 -5.73 -24.14
CA LYS A 23 -36.14 -5.15 -23.31
C LYS A 23 -35.23 -4.31 -24.20
N ALA A 24 -34.99 -3.06 -23.83
CA ALA A 24 -33.92 -2.25 -24.38
C ALA A 24 -32.59 -3.01 -24.14
N GLN A 25 -32.02 -3.61 -25.17
CA GLN A 25 -30.94 -4.58 -24.97
C GLN A 25 -29.76 -4.29 -25.89
N THR A 26 -28.68 -3.79 -25.29
CA THR A 26 -27.33 -4.02 -25.81
C THR A 26 -27.19 -5.52 -26.05
N GLN A 27 -26.93 -5.90 -27.28
CA GLN A 27 -26.79 -7.31 -27.65
C GLN A 27 -25.31 -7.65 -27.57
N GLU A 28 -24.97 -8.71 -26.85
CA GLU A 28 -23.58 -9.07 -26.60
C GLU A 28 -23.29 -10.48 -27.09
N ILE A 29 -22.07 -10.68 -27.60
CA ILE A 29 -21.48 -11.98 -27.87
C ILE A 29 -20.21 -12.06 -27.04
N ASP A 30 -20.15 -13.03 -26.13
CA ASP A 30 -18.92 -13.35 -25.42
C ASP A 30 -17.86 -13.85 -26.41
N LEU A 31 -16.70 -13.21 -26.37
CA LEU A 31 -15.57 -13.52 -27.22
C LEU A 31 -14.53 -14.41 -26.54
N SER A 32 -14.76 -14.81 -25.29
CA SER A 32 -13.93 -15.77 -24.58
C SER A 32 -13.85 -17.11 -25.32
N GLY A 33 -12.82 -17.88 -24.99
CA GLY A 33 -12.55 -19.18 -25.59
C GLY A 33 -11.33 -19.17 -26.52
N LYS A 34 -11.32 -20.11 -27.46
CA LYS A 34 -10.16 -20.40 -28.31
C LYS A 34 -10.03 -19.38 -29.45
N TRP A 35 -8.82 -18.83 -29.58
CA TRP A 35 -8.39 -17.96 -30.67
C TRP A 35 -7.19 -18.57 -31.37
N GLY A 36 -7.06 -18.38 -32.68
CA GLY A 36 -5.79 -18.57 -33.39
C GLY A 36 -4.76 -17.59 -32.82
N PHE A 37 -3.50 -18.01 -32.71
CA PHE A 37 -2.48 -17.24 -32.01
C PHE A 37 -1.15 -17.26 -32.77
N GLN A 38 -0.39 -16.17 -32.65
CA GLN A 38 1.01 -16.12 -33.08
C GLN A 38 1.74 -14.94 -32.44
N THR A 39 2.94 -15.16 -31.93
CA THR A 39 3.88 -14.08 -31.55
C THR A 39 4.52 -13.46 -32.79
N ASP A 40 4.93 -12.19 -32.69
CA ASP A 40 5.54 -11.44 -33.78
C ASP A 40 6.85 -10.77 -33.35
N VAL A 41 7.82 -11.61 -33.00
CA VAL A 41 9.17 -11.17 -32.57
C VAL A 41 9.89 -10.37 -33.66
N MET A 42 9.54 -10.59 -34.93
CA MET A 42 10.15 -9.90 -36.08
C MET A 42 9.43 -8.59 -36.45
N ASP A 43 8.38 -8.22 -35.73
CA ASP A 43 7.56 -7.01 -35.97
C ASP A 43 7.09 -6.90 -37.42
N PHE A 44 6.55 -8.00 -37.98
CA PHE A 44 6.01 -8.04 -39.34
C PHE A 44 4.88 -7.01 -39.56
N ARG A 45 4.29 -6.48 -38.48
CA ARG A 45 3.45 -5.27 -38.52
C ARG A 45 4.08 -4.11 -39.30
N ARG A 46 5.41 -3.93 -39.22
CA ARG A 46 6.17 -2.81 -39.83
C ARG A 46 7.08 -3.24 -40.98
N GLY A 47 7.18 -4.53 -41.29
CA GLY A 47 8.11 -5.11 -42.28
C GLY A 47 7.50 -5.35 -43.68
N SER A 48 8.37 -5.64 -44.65
CA SER A 48 8.04 -5.87 -46.08
C SER A 48 7.71 -7.32 -46.45
N LEU A 49 7.69 -8.23 -45.47
CA LEU A 49 7.31 -9.65 -45.63
C LEU A 49 5.86 -9.82 -45.16
N ASP A 50 5.09 -10.68 -45.85
CA ASP A 50 3.62 -10.79 -45.76
C ASP A 50 3.01 -10.56 -44.36
N VAL A 51 1.99 -9.70 -44.30
CA VAL A 51 1.41 -9.19 -43.05
C VAL A 51 0.58 -10.26 -42.35
N ARG A 52 0.86 -10.55 -41.06
CA ARG A 52 0.28 -11.69 -40.32
C ARG A 52 -1.24 -11.80 -40.35
N TYR A 53 -1.96 -10.68 -40.39
CA TYR A 53 -3.43 -10.67 -40.41
C TYR A 53 -4.05 -11.23 -41.72
N ILE A 54 -3.29 -11.35 -42.82
CA ILE A 54 -3.79 -11.92 -44.08
C ILE A 54 -3.72 -13.44 -44.13
N HIS A 55 -2.99 -14.07 -43.20
CA HIS A 55 -2.84 -15.51 -43.12
C HIS A 55 -3.59 -16.10 -41.92
N ARG A 56 -3.91 -17.39 -42.02
CA ARG A 56 -4.46 -18.14 -40.89
C ARG A 56 -3.37 -18.43 -39.87
N LEU A 57 -3.57 -17.97 -38.65
CA LEU A 57 -2.68 -18.28 -37.53
C LEU A 57 -2.77 -19.78 -37.21
N GLN A 58 -1.62 -20.44 -37.07
CA GLN A 58 -1.53 -21.90 -36.95
C GLN A 58 -1.59 -22.38 -35.50
N GLU A 59 -1.17 -21.56 -34.55
CA GLU A 59 -1.25 -21.89 -33.13
C GLU A 59 -2.58 -21.41 -32.55
N SER A 60 -2.83 -21.72 -31.27
CA SER A 60 -4.04 -21.26 -30.59
C SER A 60 -3.80 -20.97 -29.12
N ILE A 61 -4.60 -20.05 -28.58
CA ILE A 61 -4.61 -19.67 -27.17
C ILE A 61 -6.06 -19.54 -26.69
N VAL A 62 -6.33 -19.78 -25.41
CA VAL A 62 -7.65 -19.50 -24.81
C VAL A 62 -7.58 -18.17 -24.08
N LEU A 63 -8.46 -17.25 -24.45
CA LEU A 63 -8.63 -15.95 -23.81
C LEU A 63 -9.93 -15.92 -22.98
N PRO A 64 -10.04 -15.08 -21.94
CA PRO A 64 -9.02 -14.12 -21.46
C PRO A 64 -7.85 -14.81 -20.76
N ALA A 65 -6.63 -14.37 -21.08
CA ALA A 65 -5.36 -14.88 -20.54
C ALA A 65 -4.19 -13.99 -20.99
N ILE A 66 -3.00 -14.27 -20.47
CA ILE A 66 -1.74 -13.68 -20.94
C ILE A 66 -0.78 -14.76 -21.47
N THR A 67 0.23 -14.34 -22.23
CA THR A 67 1.27 -15.23 -22.79
C THR A 67 1.99 -16.06 -21.73
N ASP A 68 2.17 -15.52 -20.52
CA ASP A 68 2.85 -16.17 -19.40
C ASP A 68 2.13 -17.43 -18.90
N ASP A 69 0.79 -17.43 -18.94
CA ASP A 69 -0.04 -18.59 -18.56
C ASP A 69 0.28 -19.82 -19.42
N TYR A 70 0.75 -19.57 -20.65
CA TYR A 70 1.13 -20.58 -21.64
C TYR A 70 2.65 -20.75 -21.79
N LYS A 71 3.44 -20.06 -20.96
CA LYS A 71 4.92 -20.09 -21.01
C LYS A 71 5.48 -19.67 -22.36
N ILE A 72 4.82 -18.72 -23.02
CA ILE A 72 5.20 -18.19 -24.33
C ILE A 72 6.17 -17.02 -24.13
N GLY A 73 7.37 -17.14 -24.69
CA GLY A 73 8.43 -16.15 -24.54
C GLY A 73 9.81 -16.81 -24.33
N TYR A 74 10.82 -15.98 -24.11
CA TYR A 74 12.16 -16.41 -23.74
C TYR A 74 12.18 -16.83 -22.26
N LYS A 75 12.64 -18.04 -21.96
CA LYS A 75 12.77 -18.48 -20.56
C LYS A 75 13.94 -17.76 -19.90
N SER A 76 13.66 -16.95 -18.88
CA SER A 76 14.67 -16.13 -18.22
C SER A 76 15.71 -16.99 -17.48
N PRO A 77 17.02 -16.82 -17.74
CA PRO A 77 18.10 -17.50 -17.01
C PRO A 77 18.56 -16.71 -15.78
N TYR A 78 18.03 -15.50 -15.56
CA TYR A 78 18.56 -14.53 -14.62
C TYR A 78 18.05 -14.75 -13.19
N ARG A 79 18.84 -14.32 -12.20
CA ARG A 79 18.44 -14.18 -10.80
C ARG A 79 18.41 -12.70 -10.45
N HIS A 80 17.38 -11.99 -10.90
CA HIS A 80 17.27 -10.56 -10.66
C HIS A 80 17.28 -10.26 -9.17
N ILE A 81 18.02 -9.23 -8.77
CA ILE A 81 18.10 -8.73 -7.40
C ILE A 81 17.17 -7.52 -7.23
N ASP A 82 16.99 -6.76 -8.30
CA ASP A 82 16.23 -5.52 -8.36
C ASP A 82 14.70 -5.71 -8.48
N ARG A 83 14.23 -6.96 -8.66
CA ARG A 83 12.81 -7.33 -8.81
C ARG A 83 12.62 -8.84 -8.71
N LEU A 84 11.36 -9.28 -8.68
CA LEU A 84 11.03 -10.69 -8.93
C LEU A 84 11.39 -11.09 -10.36
N THR A 85 11.83 -12.34 -10.55
CA THR A 85 12.25 -12.84 -11.87
C THR A 85 11.05 -13.41 -12.60
N ARG A 86 10.63 -12.80 -13.72
CA ARG A 86 9.63 -13.35 -14.65
C ARG A 86 10.19 -14.60 -15.32
N VAL A 87 9.42 -15.69 -15.34
CA VAL A 87 9.92 -16.99 -15.80
C VAL A 87 10.02 -17.04 -17.34
N TYR A 88 9.03 -16.48 -18.04
CA TYR A 88 8.99 -16.41 -19.50
C TYR A 88 8.74 -14.96 -19.94
N GLU A 89 9.72 -14.36 -20.61
CA GLU A 89 9.70 -12.96 -21.01
C GLU A 89 9.28 -12.83 -22.47
N TYR A 90 8.23 -12.06 -22.72
CA TYR A 90 7.79 -11.69 -24.06
C TYR A 90 7.45 -10.20 -24.11
N MET A 91 8.09 -9.49 -25.04
CA MET A 91 7.80 -8.09 -25.36
C MET A 91 7.78 -7.91 -26.88
N GLY A 92 6.63 -7.55 -27.42
CA GLY A 92 6.40 -7.40 -28.85
C GLY A 92 4.92 -7.57 -29.22
N PRO A 93 4.56 -7.36 -30.49
CA PRO A 93 3.19 -7.58 -30.97
C PRO A 93 2.82 -9.08 -30.87
N ALA A 94 1.61 -9.40 -30.44
CA ALA A 94 1.05 -10.74 -30.54
C ALA A 94 -0.33 -10.69 -31.21
N TRP A 95 -0.58 -11.66 -32.07
CA TRP A 95 -1.75 -11.72 -32.93
C TRP A 95 -2.72 -12.79 -32.43
N TYR A 96 -3.99 -12.43 -32.37
CA TYR A 96 -5.11 -13.28 -31.97
C TYR A 96 -6.16 -13.24 -33.08
N GLN A 97 -6.53 -14.38 -33.66
CA GLN A 97 -7.44 -14.42 -34.81
C GLN A 97 -8.63 -15.35 -34.57
N ARG A 98 -9.84 -14.90 -34.93
CA ARG A 98 -11.06 -15.73 -34.85
C ARG A 98 -12.03 -15.36 -35.97
N GLU A 99 -12.72 -16.37 -36.50
CA GLU A 99 -13.89 -16.15 -37.34
C GLU A 99 -15.10 -15.84 -36.48
N ILE A 100 -15.75 -14.71 -36.74
CA ILE A 100 -16.90 -14.25 -35.97
C ILE A 100 -18.05 -14.01 -36.92
N ALA A 101 -19.13 -14.76 -36.72
CA ALA A 101 -20.39 -14.56 -37.41
C ALA A 101 -21.12 -13.36 -36.79
N ILE A 102 -21.36 -12.33 -37.59
CA ILE A 102 -22.11 -11.16 -37.17
C ILE A 102 -23.60 -11.47 -37.33
N PRO A 103 -24.40 -11.44 -36.25
CA PRO A 103 -25.80 -11.82 -36.34
C PRO A 103 -26.59 -10.93 -37.30
N LYS A 104 -27.53 -11.51 -38.05
CA LYS A 104 -28.32 -10.79 -39.06
C LYS A 104 -29.25 -9.73 -38.44
N GLU A 105 -29.67 -9.97 -37.20
CA GLU A 105 -30.50 -9.10 -36.37
C GLU A 105 -29.77 -7.81 -35.94
N TRP A 106 -28.45 -7.74 -36.11
CA TRP A 106 -27.67 -6.52 -35.87
C TRP A 106 -27.73 -5.52 -37.03
N LYS A 107 -28.54 -5.80 -38.06
CA LYS A 107 -28.76 -4.86 -39.17
C LYS A 107 -29.21 -3.50 -38.65
N GLY A 108 -28.44 -2.46 -39.00
CA GLY A 108 -28.72 -1.07 -38.62
C GLY A 108 -28.23 -0.66 -37.23
N LYS A 109 -27.59 -1.57 -36.48
CA LYS A 109 -26.96 -1.29 -35.19
C LYS A 109 -25.52 -0.81 -35.36
N ARG A 110 -24.98 -0.14 -34.33
CA ARG A 110 -23.55 0.14 -34.17
C ARG A 110 -22.90 -1.05 -33.48
N ILE A 111 -21.76 -1.51 -33.97
CA ILE A 111 -21.09 -2.72 -33.52
C ILE A 111 -19.72 -2.36 -32.94
N PHE A 112 -19.45 -2.82 -31.73
CA PHE A 112 -18.25 -2.54 -30.96
C PHE A 112 -17.58 -3.81 -30.46
N MET A 113 -16.26 -3.80 -30.35
CA MET A 113 -15.47 -4.82 -29.67
C MET A 113 -14.86 -4.22 -28.41
N TYR A 114 -15.20 -4.80 -27.28
CA TYR A 114 -14.82 -4.34 -25.96
C TYR A 114 -13.82 -5.31 -25.32
N PHE A 115 -12.75 -4.76 -24.75
CA PHE A 115 -11.80 -5.46 -23.91
C PHE A 115 -11.68 -4.74 -22.56
N GLU A 116 -11.94 -5.44 -21.47
CA GLU A 116 -11.85 -4.86 -20.12
C GLU A 116 -10.44 -4.40 -19.80
N ARG A 117 -9.42 -5.20 -20.13
CA ARG A 117 -8.03 -4.83 -19.88
C ARG A 117 -7.06 -5.42 -20.90
N THR A 118 -6.25 -4.54 -21.48
CA THR A 118 -5.17 -4.88 -22.42
C THR A 118 -3.89 -4.14 -22.03
N HIS A 119 -2.74 -4.65 -22.47
CA HIS A 119 -1.44 -4.06 -22.17
C HIS A 119 -0.55 -4.12 -23.41
N TRP A 120 -0.16 -3.02 -24.05
CA TRP A 120 -0.69 -1.66 -23.92
C TRP A 120 -1.59 -1.37 -25.11
N LEU A 121 -1.04 -1.48 -26.32
CA LEU A 121 -1.73 -1.10 -27.53
C LEU A 121 -2.55 -2.25 -28.12
N SER A 122 -3.84 -2.05 -28.37
CA SER A 122 -4.67 -2.98 -29.14
C SER A 122 -4.99 -2.41 -30.52
N SER A 123 -4.86 -3.24 -31.56
CA SER A 123 -5.24 -2.90 -32.94
C SER A 123 -6.16 -3.99 -33.50
N ILE A 124 -7.23 -3.59 -34.18
CA ILE A 124 -8.24 -4.51 -34.74
C ILE A 124 -8.17 -4.50 -36.26
N TYR A 125 -8.16 -5.70 -36.83
CA TYR A 125 -8.23 -5.94 -38.25
C TYR A 125 -9.49 -6.74 -38.58
N VAL A 126 -10.25 -6.28 -39.56
CA VAL A 126 -11.41 -6.98 -40.11
C VAL A 126 -11.03 -7.45 -41.51
N ASP A 127 -11.06 -8.76 -41.70
CA ASP A 127 -10.55 -9.46 -42.87
C ASP A 127 -9.10 -9.07 -43.15
N THR A 128 -8.86 -8.10 -44.05
CA THR A 128 -7.51 -7.66 -44.45
C THR A 128 -7.23 -6.18 -44.16
N LYS A 129 -8.07 -5.51 -43.37
CA LYS A 129 -7.96 -4.06 -43.13
C LYS A 129 -7.85 -3.73 -41.65
N GLU A 130 -6.89 -2.89 -41.25
CA GLU A 130 -6.85 -2.28 -39.92
C GLU A 130 -7.99 -1.27 -39.79
N VAL A 131 -8.83 -1.42 -38.77
CA VAL A 131 -10.05 -0.61 -38.59
C VAL A 131 -10.02 0.26 -37.34
N SER A 132 -9.23 -0.11 -36.33
CA SER A 132 -9.18 0.61 -35.06
C SER A 132 -7.89 0.34 -34.30
N LYS A 133 -7.46 1.32 -33.50
CA LYS A 133 -6.24 1.29 -32.68
C LYS A 133 -6.47 2.11 -31.40
N ILE A 134 -6.23 1.53 -30.22
CA ILE A 134 -6.42 2.17 -28.90
C ILE A 134 -5.24 1.82 -27.99
N ASP A 135 -4.75 2.80 -27.25
CA ASP A 135 -3.52 2.80 -26.45
C ASP A 135 -3.74 3.38 -25.04
N TYR A 136 -4.85 3.06 -24.38
CA TYR A 136 -5.00 3.38 -22.96
C TYR A 136 -4.29 2.32 -22.11
N VAL A 137 -3.97 2.64 -20.85
CA VAL A 137 -3.45 1.65 -19.87
C VAL A 137 -4.36 1.49 -18.66
N SER A 138 -5.17 2.50 -18.38
CA SER A 138 -6.00 2.61 -17.17
C SER A 138 -7.45 2.20 -17.36
N VAL A 139 -7.94 2.22 -18.61
CA VAL A 139 -9.36 2.02 -18.92
C VAL A 139 -9.57 0.93 -19.98
N PRO A 140 -10.79 0.36 -20.07
CA PRO A 140 -11.14 -0.58 -21.12
C PRO A 140 -10.98 -0.02 -22.53
N HIS A 141 -10.72 -0.90 -23.49
CA HIS A 141 -10.63 -0.57 -24.91
C HIS A 141 -11.94 -0.90 -25.62
N ASN A 142 -12.54 0.11 -26.25
CA ASN A 142 -13.80 -0.04 -26.99
C ASN A 142 -13.62 0.36 -28.47
N HIS A 143 -13.45 -0.62 -29.33
CA HIS A 143 -13.22 -0.45 -30.77
C HIS A 143 -14.54 -0.45 -31.54
N GLU A 144 -14.78 0.53 -32.40
CA GLU A 144 -15.94 0.51 -33.29
C GLU A 144 -15.64 -0.22 -34.61
N LEU A 145 -16.51 -1.15 -35.00
CA LEU A 145 -16.37 -1.98 -36.22
C LEU A 145 -17.49 -1.78 -37.23
N THR A 146 -18.51 -0.97 -36.90
CA THR A 146 -19.78 -0.86 -37.63
C THR A 146 -19.64 -0.82 -39.16
N ASP A 147 -18.72 0.00 -39.68
CA ASP A 147 -18.58 0.23 -41.12
C ASP A 147 -17.77 -0.86 -41.84
N PHE A 148 -17.19 -1.81 -41.10
CA PHE A 148 -16.26 -2.81 -41.60
C PHE A 148 -16.81 -4.23 -41.55
N VAL A 149 -17.84 -4.46 -40.72
CA VAL A 149 -18.50 -5.77 -40.60
C VAL A 149 -19.91 -5.74 -41.19
N LYS A 150 -20.38 -6.89 -41.69
CA LYS A 150 -21.71 -7.01 -42.32
C LYS A 150 -22.59 -8.00 -41.55
N PRO A 151 -23.71 -7.55 -40.96
CA PRO A 151 -24.70 -8.44 -40.36
C PRO A 151 -25.13 -9.58 -41.31
N GLY A 152 -25.19 -10.79 -40.78
CA GLY A 152 -25.45 -12.03 -41.53
C GLY A 152 -24.24 -12.62 -42.24
N LYS A 153 -23.04 -12.06 -42.08
CA LYS A 153 -21.78 -12.61 -42.62
C LYS A 153 -20.81 -13.00 -41.51
N THR A 154 -19.94 -13.95 -41.82
CA THR A 154 -18.77 -14.27 -41.02
C THR A 154 -17.58 -13.46 -41.50
N HIS A 155 -16.87 -12.82 -40.56
CA HIS A 155 -15.65 -12.07 -40.82
C HIS A 155 -14.48 -12.69 -40.07
N VAL A 156 -13.28 -12.54 -40.62
CA VAL A 156 -12.05 -12.87 -39.90
C VAL A 156 -11.67 -11.65 -39.08
N ILE A 157 -11.68 -11.76 -37.76
CA ILE A 157 -11.22 -10.69 -36.88
C ILE A 157 -9.85 -11.06 -36.35
N THR A 158 -8.87 -10.18 -36.58
CA THR A 158 -7.53 -10.31 -36.01
C THR A 158 -7.27 -9.15 -35.05
N VAL A 159 -6.88 -9.46 -33.82
CA VAL A 159 -6.48 -8.52 -32.78
C VAL A 159 -4.95 -8.58 -32.65
N CYS A 160 -4.30 -7.43 -32.65
CA CYS A 160 -2.89 -7.30 -32.33
C CYS A 160 -2.74 -6.58 -30.99
N ILE A 161 -2.12 -7.24 -30.01
CA ILE A 161 -1.74 -6.61 -28.73
C ILE A 161 -0.23 -6.37 -28.75
N ASP A 162 0.19 -5.12 -28.54
CA ASP A 162 1.59 -4.70 -28.51
C ASP A 162 1.92 -4.12 -27.13
N ASN A 163 2.67 -4.90 -26.34
CA ASN A 163 3.09 -4.56 -24.97
C ASN A 163 4.45 -3.85 -24.92
N ARG A 164 4.97 -3.38 -26.06
CA ARG A 164 6.10 -2.44 -26.05
C ARG A 164 5.66 -1.11 -25.47
N TYR A 165 6.60 -0.37 -24.88
CA TYR A 165 6.36 1.02 -24.47
C TYR A 165 5.95 1.86 -25.70
N GLN A 166 4.76 2.46 -25.64
CA GLN A 166 4.22 3.28 -26.72
C GLN A 166 4.74 4.73 -26.65
N TYR A 167 5.18 5.15 -25.47
CA TYR A 167 5.73 6.45 -25.15
C TYR A 167 6.98 6.27 -24.28
N ASP A 168 7.88 7.25 -24.27
CA ASP A 168 9.03 7.26 -23.36
C ASP A 168 8.56 7.62 -21.95
N THR A 169 8.11 6.63 -21.19
CA THR A 169 7.60 6.77 -19.82
C THR A 169 8.63 6.32 -18.80
N HIS A 170 8.53 6.79 -17.56
CA HIS A 170 9.45 6.42 -16.50
C HIS A 170 9.51 4.89 -16.27
N LYS A 171 10.73 4.35 -16.20
CA LYS A 171 10.97 2.89 -16.12
C LYS A 171 10.39 2.20 -14.89
N TRP A 172 10.08 2.94 -13.81
CA TRP A 172 9.51 2.39 -12.58
C TRP A 172 8.00 2.53 -12.50
N ASP A 173 7.35 3.17 -13.48
CA ASP A 173 5.91 3.33 -13.51
C ASP A 173 5.17 1.99 -13.28
N HIS A 174 4.26 1.96 -12.32
CA HIS A 174 3.61 0.72 -11.91
C HIS A 174 2.49 0.30 -12.84
N ALA A 175 1.97 1.15 -13.73
CA ALA A 175 0.90 0.79 -14.65
C ALA A 175 1.39 -0.13 -15.78
N HIS A 176 2.65 0.01 -16.22
CA HIS A 176 3.12 -0.73 -17.39
C HIS A 176 4.54 -1.31 -17.33
N SER A 177 5.35 -0.99 -16.31
CA SER A 177 6.71 -1.53 -16.19
C SER A 177 6.76 -2.97 -15.65
N GLU A 178 7.91 -3.60 -15.77
CA GLU A 178 8.17 -5.01 -15.35
C GLU A 178 8.63 -5.17 -13.89
N PHE A 179 8.64 -4.09 -13.09
CA PHE A 179 9.24 -4.10 -11.75
C PHE A 179 8.31 -4.59 -10.64
N THR A 180 6.99 -4.39 -10.75
CA THR A 180 6.00 -4.80 -9.75
C THR A 180 4.97 -5.74 -10.36
N GLN A 181 4.14 -5.22 -11.26
CA GLN A 181 3.48 -6.06 -12.25
C GLN A 181 4.48 -6.45 -13.36
N ILE A 182 4.18 -7.49 -14.12
CA ILE A 182 4.99 -7.87 -15.27
C ILE A 182 4.56 -7.11 -16.52
N ASN A 183 5.43 -6.97 -17.52
CA ASN A 183 5.04 -6.47 -18.84
C ASN A 183 4.35 -7.59 -19.66
N TRP A 184 3.10 -7.92 -19.32
CA TRP A 184 2.33 -9.01 -19.93
C TRP A 184 1.81 -8.65 -21.33
N ASN A 185 1.49 -9.67 -22.13
CA ASN A 185 0.77 -9.52 -23.40
C ASN A 185 -0.46 -10.43 -23.37
N GLY A 186 -1.63 -9.90 -23.70
CA GLY A 186 -2.88 -10.65 -23.64
C GLY A 186 -4.10 -9.74 -23.52
N ILE A 187 -5.24 -10.37 -23.24
CA ILE A 187 -6.51 -9.71 -22.98
C ILE A 187 -7.07 -10.33 -21.69
N LEU A 188 -7.33 -9.49 -20.70
CA LEU A 188 -7.82 -9.89 -19.39
C LEU A 188 -9.25 -9.37 -19.18
N GLY A 189 -10.02 -10.11 -18.38
CA GLY A 189 -11.39 -9.74 -18.02
C GLY A 189 -12.40 -9.97 -19.15
N GLU A 190 -13.45 -9.17 -19.17
CA GLU A 190 -14.47 -9.24 -20.20
C GLU A 190 -13.89 -8.96 -21.59
N MET A 191 -14.25 -9.82 -22.54
CA MET A 191 -14.02 -9.59 -23.96
C MET A 191 -15.30 -9.91 -24.72
N LYS A 192 -15.87 -8.91 -25.39
CA LYS A 192 -17.20 -9.06 -26.00
C LYS A 192 -17.37 -8.23 -27.25
N LEU A 193 -18.22 -8.73 -28.15
CA LEU A 193 -18.76 -7.95 -29.25
C LEU A 193 -20.13 -7.42 -28.82
N MET A 194 -20.36 -6.12 -28.95
CA MET A 194 -21.58 -5.46 -28.53
C MET A 194 -22.27 -4.80 -29.72
N ALA A 195 -23.60 -4.86 -29.77
CA ALA A 195 -24.40 -4.12 -30.73
C ALA A 195 -25.46 -3.27 -30.02
N VAL A 196 -25.48 -1.98 -30.37
CA VAL A 196 -26.42 -0.98 -29.82
C VAL A 196 -27.15 -0.27 -30.96
N ASP A 197 -28.32 0.28 -30.67
CA ASP A 197 -29.05 1.07 -31.66
C ASP A 197 -28.27 2.35 -32.06
N PRO A 198 -28.51 2.92 -33.26
CA PRO A 198 -27.79 4.09 -33.75
C PRO A 198 -28.04 5.38 -32.96
N VAL A 199 -28.98 5.35 -32.00
CA VAL A 199 -29.14 6.41 -30.99
C VAL A 199 -28.95 5.79 -29.61
N TYR A 200 -27.87 6.14 -28.92
CA TYR A 200 -27.49 5.50 -27.65
C TYR A 200 -26.75 6.46 -26.70
N ILE A 201 -26.71 6.07 -25.43
CA ILE A 201 -26.06 6.81 -24.34
C ILE A 201 -24.57 6.45 -24.31
N ASP A 202 -23.70 7.32 -24.85
CA ASP A 202 -22.23 7.18 -24.84
C ASP A 202 -21.61 7.51 -23.48
N ASP A 203 -22.26 8.36 -22.70
CA ASP A 203 -21.83 8.66 -21.34
C ASP A 203 -22.99 8.99 -20.41
N MET A 204 -22.88 8.60 -19.13
CA MET A 204 -23.83 8.94 -18.07
C MET A 204 -23.10 9.21 -16.76
N GLN A 205 -22.95 10.49 -16.44
CA GLN A 205 -22.22 10.98 -15.25
C GLN A 205 -23.21 11.48 -14.20
N LEU A 206 -23.01 11.05 -12.97
CA LEU A 206 -23.86 11.39 -11.83
C LEU A 206 -23.10 12.29 -10.84
N TYR A 207 -23.73 13.41 -10.47
CA TYR A 207 -23.20 14.38 -9.51
C TYR A 207 -24.16 14.48 -8.33
N PRO A 208 -23.91 13.74 -7.24
CA PRO A 208 -24.71 13.83 -6.01
C PRO A 208 -24.56 15.21 -5.36
N ASP A 209 -25.67 15.78 -4.88
CA ASP A 209 -25.70 17.00 -4.08
C ASP A 209 -26.30 16.72 -2.71
N VAL A 210 -25.43 16.63 -1.70
CA VAL A 210 -25.82 16.27 -0.33
C VAL A 210 -26.76 17.30 0.30
N SER A 211 -26.60 18.57 -0.03
CA SER A 211 -27.40 19.66 0.52
C SER A 211 -28.84 19.63 0.01
N ASP A 212 -29.00 19.44 -1.30
CA ASP A 212 -30.31 19.39 -1.97
C ASP A 212 -30.95 18.00 -1.95
N ARG A 213 -30.19 16.97 -1.51
CA ARG A 213 -30.59 15.56 -1.57
C ARG A 213 -31.06 15.18 -2.97
N SER A 214 -30.24 15.54 -3.95
CA SER A 214 -30.53 15.30 -5.35
C SER A 214 -29.32 14.68 -6.04
N VAL A 215 -29.54 14.14 -7.24
CA VAL A 215 -28.45 13.76 -8.14
C VAL A 215 -28.68 14.44 -9.48
N LYS A 216 -27.68 15.19 -9.94
CA LYS A 216 -27.66 15.70 -11.30
C LYS A 216 -27.13 14.62 -12.23
N VAL A 217 -27.95 14.26 -13.21
CA VAL A 217 -27.61 13.30 -14.27
C VAL A 217 -27.19 14.10 -15.49
N LYS A 218 -26.01 13.81 -16.04
CA LYS A 218 -25.54 14.32 -17.32
C LYS A 218 -25.34 13.16 -18.29
N MET A 219 -26.08 13.17 -19.39
CA MET A 219 -25.95 12.16 -20.45
C MET A 219 -25.41 12.77 -21.72
N LYS A 220 -24.45 12.08 -22.35
CA LYS A 220 -24.02 12.32 -23.72
C LYS A 220 -24.65 11.26 -24.60
N ILE A 221 -25.47 11.68 -25.57
CA ILE A 221 -26.18 10.79 -26.48
C ILE A 221 -25.60 10.98 -27.89
N LEU A 222 -25.24 9.86 -28.53
CA LEU A 222 -24.79 9.84 -29.92
C LEU A 222 -25.97 9.47 -30.82
N ASN A 223 -26.13 10.20 -31.91
CA ASN A 223 -27.19 10.05 -32.89
C ASN A 223 -26.60 9.85 -34.30
N HIS A 224 -26.47 8.60 -34.71
CA HIS A 224 -25.98 8.21 -36.03
C HIS A 224 -27.07 8.15 -37.10
N THR A 225 -28.30 8.59 -36.79
CA THR A 225 -29.39 8.63 -37.78
C THR A 225 -29.33 9.88 -38.66
N HIS A 226 -28.57 10.90 -38.24
CA HIS A 226 -28.49 12.23 -38.86
C HIS A 226 -29.86 12.92 -39.05
N LYS A 227 -30.83 12.55 -38.21
CA LYS A 227 -32.20 13.06 -38.23
C LYS A 227 -32.57 13.64 -36.87
N PRO A 228 -33.56 14.54 -36.81
CA PRO A 228 -34.16 14.96 -35.55
C PRO A 228 -34.72 13.76 -34.79
N VAL A 229 -34.46 13.73 -33.49
CA VAL A 229 -34.87 12.66 -32.59
C VAL A 229 -35.70 13.22 -31.44
N THR A 230 -36.74 12.50 -31.05
CA THR A 230 -37.60 12.83 -29.89
C THR A 230 -38.00 11.56 -29.14
N GLY A 231 -38.13 11.62 -27.82
CA GLY A 231 -38.44 10.44 -27.03
C GLY A 231 -38.39 10.69 -25.53
N LYS A 232 -38.05 9.66 -24.78
CA LYS A 232 -38.10 9.64 -23.31
C LYS A 232 -36.86 8.95 -22.73
N ALA A 233 -36.41 9.43 -21.57
CA ALA A 233 -35.48 8.74 -20.70
C ALA A 233 -36.20 8.39 -19.39
N ALA A 234 -36.32 7.09 -19.10
CA ALA A 234 -36.89 6.58 -17.87
C ALA A 234 -35.75 6.18 -16.91
N PHE A 235 -35.64 6.90 -15.80
CA PHE A 235 -34.67 6.64 -14.74
C PHE A 235 -35.30 5.80 -13.64
N THR A 236 -34.63 4.71 -13.27
CA THR A 236 -34.91 3.88 -12.09
C THR A 236 -33.70 3.94 -11.16
N ILE A 237 -33.87 4.44 -9.94
CA ILE A 237 -32.84 4.47 -8.90
C ILE A 237 -33.20 3.43 -7.85
N SER A 238 -32.33 2.45 -7.66
CA SER A 238 -32.52 1.38 -6.67
C SER A 238 -31.37 1.36 -5.66
N GLY A 239 -31.65 0.95 -4.44
CA GLY A 239 -30.67 0.77 -3.37
C GLY A 239 -31.25 -0.09 -2.24
N ASN A 240 -30.51 -0.26 -1.15
CA ASN A 240 -31.03 -1.03 -0.01
C ASN A 240 -32.27 -0.34 0.59
N SER A 241 -33.44 -0.95 0.42
CA SER A 241 -34.74 -0.41 0.86
C SER A 241 -35.04 0.98 0.27
N TYR A 242 -34.59 1.24 -0.96
CA TYR A 242 -34.80 2.50 -1.67
C TYR A 242 -35.15 2.22 -3.14
N ASP A 243 -36.21 2.84 -3.64
CA ASP A 243 -36.62 2.82 -5.05
C ASP A 243 -37.18 4.19 -5.43
N LEU A 244 -36.83 4.69 -6.60
CA LEU A 244 -37.34 5.93 -7.17
C LEU A 244 -37.37 5.85 -8.69
N ASN A 245 -38.48 6.30 -9.29
CA ASN A 245 -38.64 6.37 -10.74
C ASN A 245 -38.86 7.82 -11.19
N LYS A 246 -38.24 8.22 -12.29
CA LYS A 246 -38.45 9.52 -12.94
C LYS A 246 -38.41 9.35 -14.46
N GLU A 247 -39.29 10.03 -15.18
CA GLU A 247 -39.26 10.06 -16.64
C GLU A 247 -39.10 11.51 -17.11
N ILE A 248 -38.27 11.71 -18.14
CA ILE A 248 -38.14 13.01 -18.82
C ILE A 248 -38.26 12.85 -20.34
N THR A 249 -38.70 13.93 -20.99
CA THR A 249 -38.67 14.03 -22.46
C THR A 249 -37.26 14.35 -22.93
N VAL A 250 -36.84 13.71 -24.02
CA VAL A 250 -35.53 13.91 -24.64
C VAL A 250 -35.73 14.29 -26.11
N SER A 251 -35.00 15.29 -26.59
CA SER A 251 -34.98 15.67 -28.01
C SER A 251 -33.61 16.18 -28.42
N GLY A 252 -33.23 15.94 -29.67
CA GLY A 252 -31.97 16.40 -30.25
C GLY A 252 -32.02 16.41 -31.77
N ASN A 253 -31.18 17.21 -32.39
CA ASN A 253 -31.04 17.31 -33.86
C ASN A 253 -29.60 17.06 -34.32
N ASP A 254 -28.62 17.24 -33.43
CA ASP A 254 -27.21 17.03 -33.71
C ASP A 254 -26.81 15.54 -33.65
N SER A 255 -25.67 15.21 -34.27
CA SER A 255 -25.04 13.88 -34.17
C SER A 255 -24.58 13.54 -32.76
N VAL A 256 -24.38 14.56 -31.91
CA VAL A 256 -24.09 14.43 -30.48
C VAL A 256 -24.91 15.48 -29.76
N PHE A 257 -25.69 15.09 -28.76
CA PHE A 257 -26.42 16.03 -27.91
C PHE A 257 -26.35 15.63 -26.44
N TYR A 258 -26.55 16.61 -25.57
CA TYR A 258 -26.44 16.45 -24.12
C TYR A 258 -27.79 16.61 -23.45
N VAL A 259 -28.07 15.75 -22.49
CA VAL A 259 -29.26 15.82 -21.64
C VAL A 259 -28.79 15.98 -20.20
N GLU A 260 -29.27 17.03 -19.54
CA GLU A 260 -29.04 17.24 -18.11
C GLU A 260 -30.38 17.30 -17.37
N ASP A 261 -30.47 16.63 -16.24
CA ASP A 261 -31.64 16.70 -15.35
C ASP A 261 -31.22 16.52 -13.89
N VAL A 262 -32.03 17.04 -12.97
CA VAL A 262 -31.82 16.92 -11.52
C VAL A 262 -32.93 16.07 -10.93
N ILE A 263 -32.55 14.94 -10.33
CA ILE A 263 -33.47 14.00 -9.70
C ILE A 263 -33.45 14.21 -8.20
N ALA A 264 -34.55 14.68 -7.62
CA ALA A 264 -34.70 14.79 -6.18
C ALA A 264 -34.83 13.39 -5.56
N LEU A 265 -33.94 13.05 -4.62
CA LEU A 265 -33.88 11.72 -3.98
C LEU A 265 -34.72 11.64 -2.70
N GLY A 266 -35.19 12.77 -2.20
CA GLY A 266 -36.05 12.84 -1.03
C GLY A 266 -35.32 12.57 0.29
N LYS A 267 -36.07 12.43 1.39
CA LYS A 267 -35.48 12.39 2.74
C LYS A 267 -34.92 11.05 3.17
N ASN A 268 -35.24 9.97 2.45
CA ASN A 268 -34.86 8.61 2.80
C ASN A 268 -33.49 8.19 2.24
N VAL A 269 -32.90 9.01 1.36
CA VAL A 269 -31.53 8.78 0.86
C VAL A 269 -30.54 8.87 2.03
N ARG A 270 -29.70 7.85 2.13
CA ARG A 270 -28.60 7.74 3.09
C ARG A 270 -27.28 8.06 2.42
N LEU A 271 -26.38 8.69 3.19
CA LEU A 271 -25.05 9.08 2.73
C LEU A 271 -24.09 7.90 2.61
N TRP A 272 -23.02 8.07 1.84
CA TRP A 272 -21.93 7.12 1.71
C TRP A 272 -20.68 7.64 2.46
N ASP A 273 -20.08 6.78 3.29
CA ASP A 273 -18.76 6.96 3.92
C ASP A 273 -18.15 5.62 4.37
N GLU A 274 -17.00 5.63 5.05
CA GLU A 274 -16.29 4.42 5.52
C GLU A 274 -17.06 3.54 6.52
N PHE A 275 -18.06 4.12 7.20
CA PHE A 275 -18.86 3.45 8.23
C PHE A 275 -20.24 3.05 7.70
N THR A 276 -20.75 3.80 6.73
CA THR A 276 -22.08 3.67 6.13
C THR A 276 -21.98 3.71 4.60
N PRO A 277 -21.43 2.67 3.95
CA PRO A 277 -21.21 2.65 2.50
C PRO A 277 -22.51 2.39 1.71
N ASN A 278 -23.50 3.28 1.84
CA ASN A 278 -24.78 3.15 1.13
C ASN A 278 -24.62 3.44 -0.37
N LEU A 279 -24.94 2.46 -1.20
CA LEU A 279 -24.85 2.55 -2.66
C LEU A 279 -26.23 2.54 -3.31
N TYR A 280 -26.33 3.21 -4.45
CA TYR A 280 -27.49 3.25 -5.32
C TYR A 280 -27.08 2.96 -6.75
N THR A 281 -27.95 2.31 -7.51
CA THR A 281 -27.80 2.11 -8.94
C THR A 281 -28.86 2.92 -9.66
N LEU A 282 -28.43 3.81 -10.56
CA LEU A 282 -29.31 4.51 -11.48
C LEU A 282 -29.24 3.81 -12.83
N GLN A 283 -30.37 3.26 -13.26
CA GLN A 283 -30.59 2.74 -14.60
C GLN A 283 -31.38 3.76 -15.43
N CYS A 284 -30.94 4.05 -16.64
CA CYS A 284 -31.63 4.88 -17.61
C CYS A 284 -32.02 4.03 -18.83
N ASP A 285 -33.31 3.91 -19.07
CA ASP A 285 -33.87 3.32 -20.29
C ASP A 285 -34.30 4.44 -21.25
N LEU A 286 -33.52 4.61 -22.32
CA LEU A 286 -33.74 5.60 -23.37
C LEU A 286 -34.61 4.99 -24.47
N THR A 287 -35.73 5.63 -24.80
CA THR A 287 -36.58 5.30 -25.95
C THR A 287 -36.69 6.51 -26.85
N ILE A 288 -36.19 6.41 -28.08
CA ILE A 288 -36.09 7.52 -29.03
C ILE A 288 -36.76 7.17 -30.34
N ARG A 289 -37.45 8.13 -30.95
CA ARG A 289 -37.99 8.05 -32.30
C ARG A 289 -37.23 8.99 -33.23
N ALA A 290 -36.83 8.48 -34.39
CA ALA A 290 -36.37 9.29 -35.53
C ALA A 290 -37.21 8.89 -36.77
N ASP A 291 -37.93 9.85 -37.34
CA ASP A 291 -38.96 9.62 -38.37
C ASP A 291 -39.98 8.53 -37.98
N ASN A 292 -39.96 7.38 -38.67
CA ASN A 292 -40.85 6.23 -38.46
C ASN A 292 -40.14 5.05 -37.77
N ALA A 293 -38.91 5.24 -37.30
CA ALA A 293 -38.14 4.23 -36.60
C ALA A 293 -38.03 4.57 -35.10
N ASN A 294 -38.07 3.52 -34.26
CA ASN A 294 -37.86 3.60 -32.82
C ASN A 294 -36.54 2.93 -32.46
N TYR A 295 -35.82 3.52 -31.52
CA TYR A 295 -34.52 3.09 -31.02
C TYR A 295 -34.56 3.04 -29.50
N GLN A 296 -33.83 2.08 -28.93
CA GLN A 296 -33.76 1.89 -27.49
C GLN A 296 -32.34 1.62 -27.02
N HIS A 297 -32.00 2.13 -25.85
CA HIS A 297 -30.73 1.84 -25.19
C HIS A 297 -30.90 1.90 -23.67
N SER A 298 -30.23 1.01 -22.95
CA SER A 298 -30.19 1.04 -21.49
C SER A 298 -28.78 1.26 -21.02
N ARG A 299 -28.60 2.07 -19.98
CA ARG A 299 -27.32 2.23 -19.30
C ARG A 299 -27.53 2.35 -17.80
N SER A 300 -26.71 1.64 -17.03
CA SER A 300 -26.72 1.70 -15.57
C SER A 300 -25.39 2.21 -15.03
N THR A 301 -25.43 2.91 -13.90
CA THR A 301 -24.23 3.23 -13.14
C THR A 301 -24.52 3.25 -11.64
N THR A 302 -23.52 2.88 -10.85
CA THR A 302 -23.59 2.89 -9.38
C THR A 302 -23.00 4.19 -8.86
N PHE A 303 -23.61 4.77 -7.82
CA PHE A 303 -23.12 5.94 -7.12
C PHE A 303 -23.41 5.85 -5.62
N GLY A 304 -22.70 6.68 -4.84
CA GLY A 304 -22.97 6.89 -3.43
C GLY A 304 -23.32 8.35 -3.17
N MET A 305 -24.23 8.60 -2.23
CA MET A 305 -24.63 9.96 -1.86
C MET A 305 -23.57 10.57 -0.95
N ARG A 306 -22.59 11.30 -1.49
CA ARG A 306 -21.54 11.93 -0.69
C ARG A 306 -21.03 13.22 -1.29
N GLU A 307 -20.44 14.06 -0.45
CA GLU A 307 -19.75 15.28 -0.84
C GLU A 307 -18.36 15.29 -0.21
N ILE A 308 -17.31 15.51 -1.01
CA ILE A 308 -15.96 15.75 -0.50
C ILE A 308 -15.58 17.21 -0.72
N THR A 309 -15.05 17.85 0.31
CA THR A 309 -14.54 19.21 0.23
C THR A 309 -13.22 19.32 0.97
N ALA A 310 -12.48 20.37 0.66
CA ALA A 310 -11.27 20.76 1.37
C ALA A 310 -11.34 22.24 1.70
N ASP A 311 -10.86 22.59 2.89
CA ASP A 311 -10.48 23.97 3.21
C ASP A 311 -8.94 24.10 3.19
N LYS A 312 -8.43 25.19 3.75
CA LYS A 312 -6.99 25.48 3.84
C LYS A 312 -6.17 24.50 4.67
N ASP A 313 -6.78 23.66 5.50
CA ASP A 313 -6.07 22.79 6.45
C ASP A 313 -6.61 21.34 6.47
N LYS A 314 -7.87 21.12 6.08
CA LYS A 314 -8.62 19.90 6.36
C LYS A 314 -9.43 19.40 5.16
N ILE A 315 -9.55 18.08 5.09
CA ILE A 315 -10.47 17.37 4.19
C ILE A 315 -11.75 17.01 4.97
N TYR A 316 -12.90 17.22 4.33
CA TYR A 316 -14.21 16.87 4.86
C TYR A 316 -14.95 15.93 3.92
N LEU A 317 -15.67 14.97 4.49
CA LEU A 317 -16.64 14.14 3.80
C LEU A 317 -17.99 14.34 4.47
N ASN A 318 -19.01 14.71 3.70
CA ASN A 318 -20.37 14.98 4.20
C ASN A 318 -20.37 16.02 5.34
N GLY A 319 -19.52 17.04 5.24
CA GLY A 319 -19.32 18.07 6.26
C GLY A 319 -18.50 17.65 7.49
N ASN A 320 -18.14 16.37 7.63
CA ASN A 320 -17.35 15.85 8.74
C ASN A 320 -15.88 15.77 8.36
N ARG A 321 -14.99 16.21 9.26
CA ARG A 321 -13.55 16.09 9.04
C ARG A 321 -13.14 14.61 9.04
N ILE A 322 -12.40 14.21 8.01
CA ILE A 322 -11.85 12.85 7.91
C ILE A 322 -10.35 12.86 8.19
N HIS A 323 -9.83 11.68 8.52
CA HIS A 323 -8.40 11.45 8.62
C HIS A 323 -8.08 10.13 7.93
N LEU A 324 -7.34 10.21 6.82
CA LEU A 324 -6.98 9.08 5.98
C LEU A 324 -5.90 8.25 6.69
N ARG A 325 -6.25 7.02 7.05
CA ARG A 325 -5.33 6.02 7.61
C ARG A 325 -5.03 5.07 6.46
N GLY A 326 -3.94 5.32 5.76
CA GLY A 326 -3.70 4.70 4.46
C GLY A 326 -2.39 3.99 4.28
N THR A 327 -2.34 3.26 3.18
CA THR A 327 -1.17 2.57 2.64
C THR A 327 -1.11 2.74 1.12
N VAL A 328 -0.04 2.27 0.50
CA VAL A 328 0.22 2.39 -0.94
C VAL A 328 0.18 1.01 -1.59
N GLU A 329 -0.56 0.89 -2.69
CA GLU A 329 -0.60 -0.29 -3.57
C GLU A 329 0.12 0.04 -4.89
N ASN A 330 1.03 -0.85 -5.31
CA ASN A 330 2.01 -0.63 -6.36
C ASN A 330 1.91 -1.65 -7.51
N ALA A 331 0.71 -2.18 -7.76
CA ALA A 331 0.43 -3.30 -8.66
C ALA A 331 1.14 -4.61 -8.29
N VAL A 332 1.25 -4.93 -7.00
CA VAL A 332 1.99 -6.10 -6.49
C VAL A 332 1.09 -7.34 -6.44
N PHE A 333 1.11 -8.15 -7.50
CA PHE A 333 0.33 -9.39 -7.59
C PHE A 333 1.17 -10.56 -8.12
N PRO A 334 2.15 -11.09 -7.36
CA PRO A 334 3.10 -12.09 -7.87
C PRO A 334 2.48 -13.41 -8.33
N LYS A 335 1.28 -13.74 -7.85
CA LYS A 335 0.57 -14.98 -8.24
C LYS A 335 0.08 -14.95 -9.68
N THR A 336 -0.36 -13.79 -10.16
CA THR A 336 -0.92 -13.58 -11.51
C THR A 336 0.04 -12.80 -12.41
N GLY A 337 0.95 -12.01 -11.83
CA GLY A 337 1.79 -11.05 -12.56
C GLY A 337 1.08 -9.74 -12.89
N TYR A 338 -0.24 -9.66 -12.73
CA TYR A 338 -1.07 -8.50 -13.05
C TYR A 338 -2.15 -8.29 -11.99
N ALA A 339 -2.66 -7.05 -11.88
CA ALA A 339 -3.74 -6.73 -10.95
C ALA A 339 -5.07 -7.45 -11.33
N PRO A 340 -5.71 -8.19 -10.41
CA PRO A 340 -6.95 -8.92 -10.67
C PRO A 340 -8.08 -8.02 -11.18
N VAL A 341 -8.93 -8.57 -12.05
CA VAL A 341 -10.12 -7.90 -12.60
C VAL A 341 -11.43 -8.37 -11.96
N ASP A 342 -11.35 -9.27 -10.98
CA ASP A 342 -12.50 -9.82 -10.26
C ASP A 342 -12.70 -9.19 -8.87
N ASP A 343 -13.96 -9.10 -8.42
CA ASP A 343 -14.32 -8.50 -7.14
C ASP A 343 -13.79 -9.31 -5.95
N ALA A 344 -13.68 -10.64 -6.04
CA ALA A 344 -13.32 -11.49 -4.91
C ALA A 344 -11.87 -11.26 -4.45
N SER A 345 -10.96 -11.10 -5.41
CA SER A 345 -9.55 -10.77 -5.16
C SER A 345 -9.39 -9.44 -4.43
N TRP A 346 -10.10 -8.40 -4.88
CA TRP A 346 -10.08 -7.08 -4.25
C TRP A 346 -10.82 -7.06 -2.91
N GLU A 347 -11.90 -7.83 -2.76
CA GLU A 347 -12.63 -7.96 -1.49
C GLU A 347 -11.74 -8.53 -0.40
N ARG A 348 -10.90 -9.53 -0.73
CA ARG A 348 -9.88 -10.02 0.21
C ARG A 348 -8.89 -8.92 0.62
N VAL A 349 -8.27 -8.24 -0.35
CA VAL A 349 -7.25 -7.21 -0.10
C VAL A 349 -7.81 -6.06 0.75
N LEU A 350 -8.95 -5.51 0.36
CA LEU A 350 -9.55 -4.34 1.02
C LEU A 350 -10.22 -4.70 2.36
N THR A 351 -10.66 -5.95 2.56
CA THR A 351 -11.09 -6.42 3.89
C THR A 351 -9.90 -6.49 4.84
N ILE A 352 -8.77 -7.06 4.41
CA ILE A 352 -7.55 -7.10 5.23
C ILE A 352 -7.11 -5.68 5.60
N LEU A 353 -7.12 -4.74 4.65
CA LEU A 353 -6.85 -3.32 4.93
C LEU A 353 -7.75 -2.79 6.08
N LYS A 354 -9.05 -3.06 6.03
CA LYS A 354 -10.00 -2.63 7.08
C LYS A 354 -9.81 -3.35 8.41
N ASP A 355 -9.43 -4.62 8.38
CA ASP A 355 -9.15 -5.40 9.59
C ASP A 355 -8.00 -4.77 10.38
N TYR A 356 -6.96 -4.29 9.68
CA TYR A 356 -5.85 -3.51 10.24
C TYR A 356 -6.21 -2.03 10.55
N GLY A 357 -7.49 -1.64 10.46
CA GLY A 357 -8.03 -0.35 10.91
C GLY A 357 -7.79 0.84 9.97
N MET A 358 -7.26 0.58 8.78
CA MET A 358 -7.10 1.54 7.70
C MET A 358 -8.41 1.79 6.94
N ASN A 359 -8.48 2.93 6.26
CA ASN A 359 -9.64 3.34 5.45
C ASN A 359 -9.26 3.95 4.09
N HIS A 360 -7.97 4.01 3.76
CA HIS A 360 -7.46 4.69 2.57
C HIS A 360 -6.45 3.83 1.82
N MET A 361 -6.52 3.81 0.49
CA MET A 361 -5.54 3.17 -0.38
C MET A 361 -5.16 4.11 -1.52
N ARG A 362 -3.85 4.33 -1.69
CA ARG A 362 -3.28 5.07 -2.82
C ARG A 362 -2.73 4.10 -3.85
N PHE A 363 -3.11 4.30 -5.11
CA PHE A 363 -2.57 3.56 -6.24
C PHE A 363 -1.44 4.36 -6.87
N HIS A 364 -0.20 3.94 -6.61
CA HIS A 364 1.00 4.71 -6.93
C HIS A 364 1.37 4.60 -8.42
N SER A 365 1.35 5.70 -9.17
CA SER A 365 1.60 5.74 -10.62
C SER A 365 0.72 4.79 -11.45
N TRP A 366 -0.50 4.48 -11.00
CA TRP A 366 -1.43 3.64 -11.77
C TRP A 366 -2.89 3.78 -11.35
N CYS A 367 -3.79 3.39 -12.26
CA CYS A 367 -5.22 3.30 -12.02
C CYS A 367 -5.65 1.83 -11.93
N PRO A 368 -6.37 1.41 -10.87
CA PRO A 368 -6.79 0.03 -10.72
C PRO A 368 -7.97 -0.32 -11.63
N PRO A 369 -8.25 -1.61 -11.87
CA PRO A 369 -9.42 -2.04 -12.63
C PRO A 369 -10.73 -1.75 -11.90
N ALA A 370 -11.84 -1.74 -12.64
CA ALA A 370 -13.20 -1.46 -12.13
C ALA A 370 -13.57 -2.27 -10.86
N ALA A 371 -13.07 -3.51 -10.74
CA ALA A 371 -13.28 -4.36 -9.57
C ALA A 371 -12.79 -3.71 -8.26
N ALA A 372 -11.64 -3.03 -8.27
CA ALA A 372 -11.11 -2.36 -7.10
C ALA A 372 -12.06 -1.24 -6.62
N PHE A 373 -12.59 -0.45 -7.57
CA PHE A 373 -13.55 0.61 -7.26
C PHE A 373 -14.89 0.06 -6.74
N ARG A 374 -15.45 -0.97 -7.38
CA ARG A 374 -16.70 -1.62 -6.92
C ARG A 374 -16.57 -2.15 -5.49
N VAL A 375 -15.44 -2.77 -5.18
CA VAL A 375 -15.20 -3.30 -3.83
C VAL A 375 -14.93 -2.18 -2.83
N ALA A 376 -14.15 -1.15 -3.20
CA ALA A 376 -13.91 -0.01 -2.33
C ALA A 376 -15.20 0.75 -2.00
N ASP A 377 -16.09 0.92 -2.98
CA ASP A 377 -17.44 1.44 -2.79
C ASP A 377 -18.25 0.60 -1.80
N LYS A 378 -18.25 -0.73 -1.98
CA LYS A 378 -18.97 -1.69 -1.13
C LYS A 378 -18.45 -1.67 0.32
N LEU A 379 -17.13 -1.57 0.49
CA LEU A 379 -16.49 -1.66 1.81
C LEU A 379 -16.32 -0.30 2.50
N GLY A 380 -16.54 0.82 1.80
CA GLY A 380 -16.28 2.15 2.36
C GLY A 380 -14.78 2.41 2.51
N VAL A 381 -14.00 2.15 1.47
CA VAL A 381 -12.56 2.49 1.42
C VAL A 381 -12.38 3.68 0.50
N TYR A 382 -11.62 4.67 0.97
CA TYR A 382 -11.25 5.85 0.20
C TYR A 382 -10.10 5.53 -0.72
N LEU A 383 -10.25 5.85 -2.01
CA LEU A 383 -9.23 5.63 -3.02
C LEU A 383 -8.61 6.95 -3.45
N GLU A 384 -7.28 6.91 -3.57
CA GLU A 384 -6.51 7.86 -4.34
C GLU A 384 -5.98 7.18 -5.60
N VAL A 385 -6.36 7.72 -6.75
CA VAL A 385 -5.97 7.20 -8.06
C VAL A 385 -4.92 8.13 -8.65
N GLU A 386 -3.83 7.54 -9.13
CA GLU A 386 -2.81 8.26 -9.89
C GLU A 386 -2.88 7.89 -11.37
N MET A 387 -2.56 8.84 -12.24
CA MET A 387 -2.22 8.52 -13.63
C MET A 387 -0.86 7.78 -13.69
N PRO A 388 -0.56 7.12 -14.83
CA PRO A 388 0.73 6.47 -15.08
C PRO A 388 1.84 7.50 -15.34
N MET A 389 2.11 8.35 -14.35
CA MET A 389 3.22 9.30 -14.37
C MET A 389 4.08 9.11 -13.13
N TRP A 390 5.39 9.07 -13.34
CA TRP A 390 6.38 9.14 -12.27
C TRP A 390 7.58 9.97 -12.72
N GLY A 391 8.11 10.81 -11.84
CA GLY A 391 9.46 11.32 -11.99
C GLY A 391 9.55 12.23 -13.20
N LYS A 392 10.25 11.82 -14.25
CA LYS A 392 10.50 12.67 -15.42
C LYS A 392 9.38 12.72 -16.45
N ASP A 393 8.22 12.15 -16.16
CA ASP A 393 7.13 12.08 -17.12
C ASP A 393 6.50 13.43 -17.52
N ALA A 394 6.80 14.49 -16.77
CA ALA A 394 6.45 15.86 -17.15
C ALA A 394 7.57 16.58 -17.93
N GLU A 395 8.63 15.92 -18.38
CA GLU A 395 9.56 16.52 -19.35
C GLU A 395 8.87 16.68 -20.72
N PRO A 396 9.13 17.77 -21.48
CA PRO A 396 8.43 18.07 -22.72
C PRO A 396 8.47 16.96 -23.77
N ASP A 397 7.31 16.37 -24.05
CA ASP A 397 7.03 15.45 -25.15
C ASP A 397 5.54 15.55 -25.47
N GLU A 398 5.18 16.17 -26.61
CA GLU A 398 3.78 16.39 -26.98
C GLU A 398 3.01 15.10 -27.26
N ALA A 399 3.65 14.04 -27.73
CA ALA A 399 2.97 12.77 -27.95
C ALA A 399 2.59 12.14 -26.60
N ARG A 400 3.52 12.15 -25.64
CA ARG A 400 3.28 11.69 -24.27
C ARG A 400 2.29 12.58 -23.52
N TYR A 401 2.35 13.91 -23.69
CA TYR A 401 1.37 14.83 -23.10
C TYR A 401 -0.04 14.59 -23.63
N ASN A 402 -0.18 14.39 -24.94
CA ASN A 402 -1.47 14.06 -25.54
C ASN A 402 -1.99 12.70 -25.08
N PHE A 403 -1.11 11.73 -24.79
CA PHE A 403 -1.48 10.51 -24.09
C PHE A 403 -2.06 10.81 -22.71
N PHE A 404 -1.33 11.51 -21.83
CA PHE A 404 -1.82 11.83 -20.47
C PHE A 404 -3.11 12.66 -20.46
N ARG A 405 -3.26 13.64 -21.36
CA ARG A 405 -4.52 14.40 -21.51
C ARG A 405 -5.70 13.49 -21.86
N ARG A 406 -5.50 12.47 -22.71
CA ARG A 406 -6.54 11.49 -23.06
C ARG A 406 -6.78 10.50 -21.92
N GLU A 407 -5.71 10.04 -21.26
CA GLU A 407 -5.75 9.10 -20.13
C GLU A 407 -6.56 9.69 -18.97
N GLN A 408 -6.27 10.93 -18.57
CA GLN A 408 -7.01 11.65 -17.53
C GLN A 408 -8.51 11.67 -17.86
N LYS A 409 -8.88 12.14 -19.06
CA LYS A 409 -10.29 12.23 -19.49
C LYS A 409 -10.97 10.86 -19.45
N ALA A 410 -10.26 9.82 -19.86
CA ALA A 410 -10.78 8.46 -19.87
C ALA A 410 -11.01 7.93 -18.45
N ILE A 411 -10.04 8.10 -17.53
CA ILE A 411 -10.19 7.70 -16.11
C ILE A 411 -11.38 8.39 -15.46
N LEU A 412 -11.51 9.71 -15.64
CA LEU A 412 -12.61 10.49 -15.04
C LEU A 412 -13.98 10.10 -15.64
N LYS A 413 -14.02 9.75 -16.95
CA LYS A 413 -15.24 9.25 -17.60
C LYS A 413 -15.62 7.87 -17.08
N GLU A 414 -14.67 6.94 -17.04
CA GLU A 414 -14.92 5.53 -16.75
C GLU A 414 -15.25 5.30 -15.27
N TYR A 415 -14.42 5.84 -14.37
CA TYR A 415 -14.50 5.54 -12.95
C TYR A 415 -15.11 6.67 -12.11
N GLY A 416 -15.49 7.78 -12.73
CA GLY A 416 -15.85 9.00 -12.00
C GLY A 416 -17.10 8.90 -11.10
N ASN A 417 -18.01 7.96 -11.38
CA ASN A 417 -19.23 7.75 -10.57
C ASN A 417 -18.97 7.00 -9.26
N HIS A 418 -17.81 6.36 -9.09
CA HIS A 418 -17.49 5.57 -7.89
C HIS A 418 -17.32 6.50 -6.66
N PRO A 419 -18.16 6.39 -5.62
CA PRO A 419 -18.06 7.24 -4.44
C PRO A 419 -16.72 7.09 -3.70
N SER A 420 -16.06 5.93 -3.78
CA SER A 420 -14.73 5.68 -3.22
C SER A 420 -13.61 6.48 -3.89
N PHE A 421 -13.77 6.90 -5.14
CA PHE A 421 -12.77 7.71 -5.85
C PHE A 421 -12.81 9.16 -5.36
N VAL A 422 -12.12 9.40 -4.24
CA VAL A 422 -12.20 10.66 -3.49
C VAL A 422 -11.03 11.60 -3.75
N LEU A 423 -9.84 11.05 -4.07
CA LEU A 423 -8.64 11.81 -4.38
C LEU A 423 -8.08 11.40 -5.74
N TYR A 424 -7.62 12.38 -6.51
CA TYR A 424 -6.90 12.16 -7.76
C TYR A 424 -5.57 12.91 -7.74
N CYS A 425 -4.52 12.26 -8.23
CA CYS A 425 -3.25 12.92 -8.50
C CYS A 425 -2.74 12.57 -9.92
N ASN A 426 -1.97 13.46 -10.56
CA ASN A 426 -1.41 13.12 -11.86
C ASN A 426 -0.29 12.09 -11.78
N GLY A 427 0.34 11.88 -10.62
CA GLY A 427 1.41 10.89 -10.47
C GLY A 427 2.32 11.13 -9.27
N ASN A 428 3.40 10.35 -9.22
CA ASN A 428 4.32 10.32 -8.10
C ASN A 428 5.65 11.05 -8.38
N GLU A 429 6.12 11.82 -7.39
CA GLU A 429 7.44 12.46 -7.38
C GLU A 429 7.81 13.17 -8.69
N ILE A 430 6.84 13.85 -9.30
CA ILE A 430 6.98 14.42 -10.63
C ILE A 430 8.07 15.50 -10.63
N THR A 431 8.80 15.55 -11.73
CA THR A 431 9.85 16.51 -12.10
C THR A 431 9.66 16.88 -13.57
N GLY A 432 10.19 18.03 -14.00
CA GLY A 432 10.00 18.53 -15.37
C GLY A 432 9.12 19.78 -15.40
N ASN A 433 8.19 19.84 -16.37
CA ASN A 433 7.35 21.00 -16.63
C ASN A 433 6.08 21.02 -15.76
N PHE A 434 6.11 21.83 -14.71
CA PHE A 434 4.96 22.00 -13.80
C PHE A 434 3.82 22.86 -14.37
N ASP A 435 4.02 23.58 -15.48
CA ASP A 435 2.90 24.26 -16.17
C ASP A 435 1.97 23.23 -16.82
N PHE A 436 2.53 22.13 -17.34
CA PHE A 436 1.73 21.01 -17.85
C PHE A 436 0.99 20.27 -16.72
N ILE A 437 1.63 20.09 -15.57
CA ILE A 437 0.97 19.51 -14.40
C ILE A 437 -0.15 20.42 -13.88
N GLU A 438 0.05 21.74 -13.87
CA GLU A 438 -1.01 22.69 -13.57
C GLU A 438 -2.15 22.61 -14.60
N GLU A 439 -1.85 22.51 -15.90
CA GLU A 439 -2.86 22.34 -16.97
C GLU A 439 -3.77 21.12 -16.68
N LEU A 440 -3.19 19.95 -16.42
CA LEU A 440 -3.92 18.73 -16.11
C LEU A 440 -4.72 18.84 -14.81
N THR A 441 -4.11 19.40 -13.76
CA THR A 441 -4.77 19.54 -12.45
C THR A 441 -5.94 20.50 -12.52
N HIS A 442 -5.76 21.64 -13.21
CA HIS A 442 -6.79 22.63 -13.44
C HIS A 442 -7.96 22.06 -14.25
N TYR A 443 -7.65 21.31 -15.33
CA TYR A 443 -8.66 20.65 -16.14
C TYR A 443 -9.52 19.69 -15.30
N GLY A 444 -8.89 18.81 -14.53
CA GLY A 444 -9.61 17.87 -13.67
C GLY A 444 -10.53 18.59 -12.68
N ARG A 445 -9.98 19.55 -11.94
CA ARG A 445 -10.70 20.34 -10.93
C ARG A 445 -11.91 21.11 -11.49
N THR A 446 -11.79 21.66 -12.70
CA THR A 446 -12.85 22.50 -13.29
C THR A 446 -13.92 21.69 -14.03
N THR A 447 -13.60 20.48 -14.47
CA THR A 447 -14.52 19.65 -15.26
C THR A 447 -15.27 18.60 -14.42
N ASP A 448 -14.75 18.24 -13.25
CA ASP A 448 -15.34 17.23 -12.40
C ASP A 448 -15.18 17.55 -10.91
N SER A 449 -16.28 17.92 -10.27
CA SER A 449 -16.31 18.32 -8.85
C SER A 449 -16.47 17.16 -7.87
N ARG A 450 -16.51 15.91 -8.34
CA ARG A 450 -16.80 14.75 -7.48
C ARG A 450 -15.62 14.33 -6.60
N ARG A 451 -14.41 14.86 -6.82
CA ARG A 451 -13.20 14.50 -6.07
C ARG A 451 -12.26 15.69 -5.90
N LEU A 452 -11.26 15.52 -5.03
CA LEU A 452 -10.20 16.51 -4.86
C LEU A 452 -9.01 16.18 -5.76
N TYR A 453 -8.29 17.22 -6.21
CA TYR A 453 -7.17 17.11 -7.14
C TYR A 453 -5.85 17.58 -6.53
N SER A 454 -4.75 16.90 -6.86
CA SER A 454 -3.38 17.31 -6.57
C SER A 454 -2.50 17.09 -7.81
N GLY A 455 -1.54 17.98 -8.04
CA GLY A 455 -0.68 17.96 -9.21
C GLY A 455 0.36 16.84 -9.17
N SER A 456 0.99 16.63 -8.02
CA SER A 456 1.98 15.59 -7.80
C SER A 456 1.93 15.14 -6.35
N THR A 457 2.04 13.84 -6.15
CA THR A 457 2.41 13.31 -4.85
C THR A 457 3.90 13.57 -4.64
N ALA A 458 4.26 14.14 -3.48
CA ALA A 458 5.59 14.62 -3.12
C ALA A 458 6.18 15.75 -4.01
N ARG A 459 7.23 16.39 -3.46
CA ARG A 459 8.08 17.44 -4.05
C ARG A 459 7.41 18.81 -4.27
N THR A 460 6.65 18.98 -5.34
CA THR A 460 6.27 20.31 -5.84
C THR A 460 4.76 20.41 -6.01
N ARG A 461 4.20 21.50 -5.48
CA ARG A 461 2.78 21.83 -5.59
C ARG A 461 2.49 22.62 -6.86
N VAL A 462 1.25 22.53 -7.32
CA VAL A 462 0.70 23.45 -8.34
C VAL A 462 -0.42 24.30 -7.77
N LYS A 463 -0.83 25.35 -8.48
CA LYS A 463 -1.81 26.33 -7.98
C LYS A 463 -3.20 25.71 -7.82
N SER A 464 -3.54 24.74 -8.65
CA SER A 464 -4.83 24.08 -8.64
C SER A 464 -4.99 23.01 -7.56
N ASP A 465 -3.93 22.68 -6.80
CA ASP A 465 -3.96 21.72 -5.70
C ASP A 465 -5.06 22.01 -4.67
N GLN A 466 -5.83 20.98 -4.30
CA GLN A 466 -6.82 21.01 -3.22
C GLN A 466 -6.35 20.23 -1.98
N PHE A 467 -5.26 19.48 -2.10
CA PHE A 467 -4.55 18.79 -1.03
C PHE A 467 -3.09 18.58 -1.44
N TYR A 468 -2.23 18.29 -0.46
CA TYR A 468 -0.82 18.04 -0.72
C TYR A 468 -0.31 16.82 0.04
N ILE A 469 0.11 15.80 -0.69
CA ILE A 469 0.81 14.65 -0.13
C ILE A 469 2.30 14.93 -0.22
N THR A 470 3.00 14.93 0.91
CA THR A 470 4.41 15.33 0.89
C THR A 470 5.26 14.77 2.03
N HIS A 471 6.56 14.66 1.77
CA HIS A 471 7.59 14.48 2.79
C HIS A 471 7.92 15.80 3.51
N GLN A 472 7.68 16.95 2.88
CA GLN A 472 8.13 18.24 3.37
C GLN A 472 7.18 19.38 2.98
N THR A 473 6.80 20.16 3.99
CA THR A 473 6.07 21.42 3.79
C THR A 473 7.05 22.59 3.80
N THR A 474 6.54 23.79 3.49
CA THR A 474 7.29 25.04 3.65
C THR A 474 7.69 25.35 5.10
N LYS A 475 7.12 24.63 6.09
CA LYS A 475 7.41 24.79 7.52
C LYS A 475 8.29 23.68 8.11
N GLY A 476 8.58 22.61 7.36
CA GLY A 476 9.50 21.56 7.79
C GLY A 476 9.15 20.16 7.28
N HIS A 477 9.96 19.18 7.67
CA HIS A 477 9.77 17.78 7.31
C HIS A 477 8.50 17.20 7.94
N MET A 478 7.66 16.60 7.10
CA MET A 478 6.34 16.04 7.43
C MET A 478 6.32 14.52 7.52
N ALA A 479 7.14 13.82 6.74
CA ALA A 479 7.18 12.36 6.82
C ALA A 479 7.69 11.89 8.19
N ILE A 480 7.13 10.79 8.68
CA ILE A 480 7.58 10.15 9.91
C ILE A 480 8.03 8.74 9.53
N TYR A 481 9.34 8.56 9.42
CA TYR A 481 9.94 7.27 9.07
C TYR A 481 10.35 6.44 10.29
N GLU A 482 10.48 7.06 11.47
CA GLU A 482 11.10 6.47 12.66
C GLU A 482 10.32 6.86 13.92
N GLY A 483 10.22 5.90 14.84
CA GLY A 483 9.79 6.15 16.21
C GLY A 483 10.87 6.87 17.03
N ARG A 484 10.57 7.17 18.29
CA ARG A 484 11.52 7.79 19.23
C ARG A 484 11.38 7.09 20.59
N PRO A 485 12.40 7.11 21.47
CA PRO A 485 12.29 6.59 22.83
C PRO A 485 11.43 7.49 23.76
N SER A 486 10.45 8.19 23.19
CA SER A 486 9.56 9.19 23.77
C SER A 486 8.35 9.35 22.87
N THR A 487 7.17 9.56 23.45
CA THR A 487 5.92 9.80 22.70
C THR A 487 5.45 11.25 22.78
N ASP A 488 6.13 12.11 23.57
CA ASP A 488 5.75 13.52 23.76
C ASP A 488 6.21 14.42 22.58
N TRP A 489 5.69 14.13 21.38
CA TRP A 489 5.96 14.89 20.17
C TRP A 489 4.90 14.64 19.09
N ASP A 490 4.83 15.56 18.13
CA ASP A 490 3.98 15.53 16.93
C ASP A 490 4.55 16.46 15.85
N LYS A 491 3.84 16.61 14.73
CA LYS A 491 4.22 17.42 13.57
C LYS A 491 3.27 18.59 13.29
N ASN A 492 2.54 19.06 14.31
CA ASN A 492 1.52 20.09 14.10
C ASN A 492 2.11 21.46 13.70
N LYS A 493 3.37 21.75 14.08
CA LYS A 493 4.04 23.02 13.75
C LYS A 493 4.42 23.12 12.27
N GLU A 494 4.58 21.99 11.60
CA GLU A 494 4.92 21.90 10.18
C GLU A 494 3.69 22.02 9.25
N LEU A 495 2.48 22.21 9.81
CA LEU A 495 1.21 22.30 9.07
C LEU A 495 0.68 23.74 8.97
N GLY A 496 -0.49 23.93 8.36
CA GLY A 496 -1.07 25.25 8.12
C GLY A 496 -0.41 25.99 6.96
N ILE A 497 -0.33 25.32 5.82
CA ILE A 497 0.33 25.77 4.59
C ILE A 497 -0.66 25.93 3.44
N ASP A 498 -1.87 26.42 3.75
CA ASP A 498 -2.98 26.74 2.83
C ASP A 498 -3.67 25.60 2.06
N VAL A 499 -3.20 24.36 2.22
CA VAL A 499 -3.90 23.14 1.80
C VAL A 499 -3.83 22.06 2.87
N PRO A 500 -4.80 21.12 2.88
CA PRO A 500 -4.72 19.94 3.72
C PRO A 500 -3.53 19.09 3.34
N VAL A 501 -2.79 18.63 4.34
CA VAL A 501 -1.58 17.81 4.14
C VAL A 501 -1.83 16.36 4.53
N ILE A 502 -1.33 15.45 3.70
CA ILE A 502 -1.23 14.01 3.96
C ILE A 502 0.26 13.66 3.98
N SER A 503 0.71 12.85 4.94
CA SER A 503 2.12 12.45 4.94
C SER A 503 2.30 11.40 3.89
N HIS A 504 3.25 11.67 3.01
CA HIS A 504 3.75 10.71 2.06
C HIS A 504 4.55 9.61 2.78
N GLU A 505 4.30 8.37 2.36
CA GLU A 505 5.14 7.18 2.55
C GLU A 505 5.90 7.06 3.88
N SER A 506 5.15 7.05 4.98
CA SER A 506 5.68 6.91 6.33
C SER A 506 5.99 5.46 6.71
N GLY A 507 6.81 5.27 7.74
CA GLY A 507 7.06 3.94 8.33
C GLY A 507 7.89 2.97 7.47
N GLN A 508 8.70 3.45 6.53
CA GLN A 508 9.49 2.61 5.62
C GLN A 508 10.67 1.88 6.31
N ARG A 509 10.43 0.73 6.96
CA ARG A 509 11.46 -0.05 7.68
C ARG A 509 11.57 -1.48 7.16
N CYS A 510 12.78 -1.87 6.74
CA CYS A 510 13.04 -3.20 6.20
C CYS A 510 13.01 -4.28 7.29
N ILE A 511 12.46 -5.44 6.94
CA ILE A 511 12.51 -6.69 7.70
C ILE A 511 13.48 -7.64 6.98
N TYR A 512 14.22 -8.46 7.71
CA TYR A 512 15.10 -9.46 7.08
C TYR A 512 14.26 -10.47 6.27
N PRO A 513 14.64 -10.88 5.05
CA PRO A 513 13.81 -11.73 4.19
C PRO A 513 13.43 -13.08 4.82
N ASN A 514 12.17 -13.47 4.67
CA ASN A 514 11.68 -14.78 5.08
C ASN A 514 11.83 -15.79 3.92
N PHE A 515 12.89 -16.59 3.94
CA PHE A 515 13.15 -17.56 2.88
C PHE A 515 12.10 -18.68 2.77
N LYS A 516 11.23 -18.85 3.77
CA LYS A 516 10.09 -19.79 3.71
C LYS A 516 9.02 -19.34 2.71
N GLU A 517 9.08 -18.10 2.21
CA GLU A 517 8.15 -17.56 1.21
C GLU A 517 8.50 -17.98 -0.23
N ILE A 518 9.74 -18.41 -0.50
CA ILE A 518 10.19 -18.78 -1.85
C ILE A 518 9.22 -19.75 -2.57
N PRO A 519 8.68 -20.81 -1.92
CA PRO A 519 7.74 -21.74 -2.55
C PRO A 519 6.37 -21.13 -2.88
N ASN A 520 6.00 -19.98 -2.32
CA ASN A 520 4.70 -19.35 -2.55
C ASN A 520 4.62 -18.67 -3.93
N PHE A 521 5.77 -18.37 -4.55
CA PHE A 521 5.89 -17.78 -5.88
C PHE A 521 5.65 -18.84 -6.98
N THR A 522 4.39 -19.25 -7.07
CA THR A 522 3.90 -20.29 -8.00
C THR A 522 3.40 -19.73 -9.34
N GLY A 523 3.34 -18.41 -9.47
CA GLY A 523 2.84 -17.69 -10.64
C GLY A 523 3.89 -17.47 -11.74
N PRO A 524 3.74 -16.42 -12.55
CA PRO A 524 4.65 -16.13 -13.67
C PRO A 524 6.00 -15.54 -13.22
N VAL A 525 6.18 -15.26 -11.93
CA VAL A 525 7.41 -14.72 -11.34
C VAL A 525 7.92 -15.59 -10.19
N GLN A 526 9.24 -15.54 -9.96
CA GLN A 526 9.94 -16.29 -8.92
C GLN A 526 10.81 -15.36 -8.06
N ALA A 527 10.90 -15.64 -6.75
CA ALA A 527 11.76 -14.92 -5.80
C ALA A 527 13.23 -15.38 -5.88
N ARG A 528 13.85 -15.28 -7.06
CA ARG A 528 15.26 -15.65 -7.29
C ARG A 528 16.24 -14.77 -6.52
N ASN A 529 15.86 -13.54 -6.21
CA ASN A 529 16.56 -12.65 -5.29
C ASN A 529 16.70 -13.27 -3.89
N PHE A 530 15.63 -13.84 -3.34
CA PHE A 530 15.65 -14.49 -2.02
C PHE A 530 16.58 -15.70 -2.00
N GLU A 531 16.65 -16.45 -3.11
CA GLU A 531 17.65 -17.51 -3.25
C GLU A 531 19.08 -16.93 -3.15
N VAL A 532 19.36 -15.78 -3.80
CA VAL A 532 20.70 -15.17 -3.74
C VAL A 532 21.03 -14.70 -2.33
N TYR A 533 20.09 -14.07 -1.64
CA TYR A 533 20.27 -13.65 -0.25
C TYR A 533 20.51 -14.84 0.69
N ARG A 534 19.76 -15.93 0.50
CA ARG A 534 19.92 -17.17 1.26
C ARG A 534 21.30 -17.80 1.04
N ASP A 535 21.72 -17.94 -0.22
CA ASP A 535 23.01 -18.53 -0.57
C ASP A 535 24.16 -17.65 -0.02
N SER A 536 24.01 -16.32 -0.03
CA SER A 536 24.95 -15.37 0.58
C SER A 536 25.02 -15.55 2.11
N LEU A 537 23.89 -15.69 2.80
CA LEU A 537 23.84 -15.92 4.25
C LEU A 537 24.48 -17.27 4.63
N GLU A 538 24.30 -18.30 3.81
CA GLU A 538 24.94 -19.60 3.97
C GLU A 538 26.45 -19.51 3.81
N ALA A 539 26.94 -18.77 2.82
CA ALA A 539 28.37 -18.53 2.60
C ALA A 539 29.03 -17.83 3.80
N HIS A 540 28.31 -16.94 4.49
CA HIS A 540 28.75 -16.31 5.73
C HIS A 540 28.49 -17.16 6.99
N GLY A 541 27.98 -18.38 6.81
CA GLY A 541 27.77 -19.36 7.87
C GLY A 541 26.72 -18.95 8.89
N MET A 542 25.67 -18.23 8.47
CA MET A 542 24.59 -17.74 9.34
C MET A 542 23.19 -18.21 8.89
N LEU A 543 23.10 -19.17 7.97
CA LEU A 543 21.79 -19.67 7.49
C LEU A 543 20.92 -20.27 8.61
N ASP A 544 21.55 -20.83 9.63
CA ASP A 544 20.91 -21.31 10.87
C ASP A 544 20.18 -20.22 11.65
N GLN A 545 20.52 -18.94 11.43
CA GLN A 545 19.95 -17.78 12.12
C GLN A 545 18.91 -17.03 11.27
N ALA A 546 18.62 -17.48 10.04
CA ALA A 546 17.75 -16.75 9.11
C ALA A 546 16.35 -16.47 9.68
N ASP A 547 15.75 -17.46 10.36
CA ASP A 547 14.42 -17.30 10.97
C ASP A 547 14.47 -16.35 12.18
N ASP A 548 15.52 -16.44 13.01
CA ASP A 548 15.71 -15.49 14.10
C ASP A 548 15.87 -14.06 13.55
N PHE A 549 16.66 -13.84 12.49
CA PHE A 549 16.83 -12.52 11.87
C PHE A 549 15.52 -11.96 11.35
N TYR A 550 14.72 -12.77 10.67
CA TYR A 550 13.38 -12.39 10.22
C TYR A 550 12.48 -12.00 11.41
N GLN A 551 12.40 -12.84 12.43
CA GLN A 551 11.53 -12.59 13.59
C GLN A 551 11.93 -11.34 14.37
N VAL A 552 13.23 -11.15 14.66
CA VAL A 552 13.68 -10.03 15.50
C VAL A 552 13.64 -8.69 14.77
N SER A 553 14.01 -8.66 13.48
CA SER A 553 13.87 -7.45 12.66
C SER A 553 12.40 -7.11 12.41
N GLY A 554 11.54 -8.13 12.28
CA GLY A 554 10.09 -7.96 12.13
C GLY A 554 9.41 -7.44 13.39
N ALA A 555 9.74 -7.98 14.57
CA ALA A 555 9.25 -7.49 15.85
C ALA A 555 9.63 -6.02 16.09
N GLN A 556 10.86 -5.65 15.71
CA GLN A 556 11.29 -4.27 15.73
C GLN A 556 10.48 -3.38 14.77
N THR A 557 10.24 -3.82 13.53
CA THR A 557 9.40 -3.04 12.59
C THR A 557 7.98 -2.84 13.15
N VAL A 558 7.39 -3.83 13.83
CA VAL A 558 6.10 -3.68 14.51
C VAL A 558 6.14 -2.60 15.61
N LEU A 559 7.20 -2.59 16.42
CA LEU A 559 7.43 -1.57 17.44
C LEU A 559 7.53 -0.17 16.80
N GLU A 560 8.32 -0.03 15.74
CA GLU A 560 8.49 1.24 15.04
C GLU A 560 7.20 1.70 14.36
N TYR A 561 6.42 0.79 13.75
CA TYR A 561 5.11 1.09 13.16
C TYR A 561 4.16 1.68 14.18
N LYS A 562 4.10 1.11 15.38
CA LYS A 562 3.28 1.64 16.47
C LYS A 562 3.64 3.09 16.77
N ASP A 563 4.91 3.37 17.08
CA ASP A 563 5.33 4.72 17.46
C ASP A 563 5.20 5.73 16.30
N VAL A 564 5.46 5.31 15.05
CA VAL A 564 5.26 6.12 13.85
C VAL A 564 3.79 6.47 13.67
N ILE A 565 2.89 5.46 13.68
CA ILE A 565 1.46 5.68 13.45
C ILE A 565 0.87 6.52 14.57
N GLU A 566 1.18 6.24 15.85
CA GLU A 566 0.66 7.06 16.95
C GLU A 566 1.13 8.53 16.84
N ALA A 567 2.35 8.78 16.36
CA ALA A 567 2.80 10.15 16.09
C ALA A 567 2.03 10.80 14.94
N GLN A 568 1.67 10.04 13.91
CA GLN A 568 0.76 10.50 12.85
C GLN A 568 -0.62 10.84 13.43
N LEU A 569 -1.17 10.01 14.30
CA LEU A 569 -2.47 10.24 14.94
C LEU A 569 -2.45 11.45 15.89
N ARG A 570 -1.35 11.68 16.64
CA ARG A 570 -1.14 12.89 17.47
C ARG A 570 -1.01 14.17 16.65
N THR A 571 -0.62 14.08 15.38
CA THR A 571 -0.50 15.21 14.46
C THR A 571 -1.88 15.63 13.94
N TYR A 572 -2.72 16.09 14.87
CA TYR A 572 -4.14 16.29 14.66
C TYR A 572 -4.52 17.38 13.65
N LEU A 573 -3.61 18.25 13.19
CA LEU A 573 -3.89 19.22 12.12
C LEU A 573 -3.83 18.61 10.72
N LYS A 574 -3.28 17.40 10.59
CA LYS A 574 -3.09 16.69 9.34
C LYS A 574 -4.37 16.03 8.86
N SER A 575 -4.47 15.73 7.56
CA SER A 575 -5.64 15.03 6.98
C SER A 575 -5.42 13.54 6.77
N GLY A 576 -4.24 13.00 7.09
CA GLY A 576 -3.98 11.57 7.03
C GLY A 576 -2.53 11.20 6.78
N PHE A 577 -2.22 9.91 6.67
CA PHE A 577 -0.91 9.38 6.28
C PHE A 577 -1.07 8.23 5.30
N GLN A 578 0.01 7.96 4.56
CA GLN A 578 0.17 6.78 3.72
C GLN A 578 1.42 6.05 4.20
N LEU A 579 1.31 4.77 4.58
CA LEU A 579 2.47 3.92 4.81
C LEU A 579 3.04 3.43 3.48
N LEU A 580 4.37 3.35 3.38
CA LEU A 580 5.03 2.52 2.35
C LEU A 580 5.79 1.39 3.06
N SER A 581 5.18 0.23 3.23
CA SER A 581 3.76 -0.10 2.98
C SER A 581 3.31 -1.14 4.00
N ILE A 582 2.02 -1.41 4.15
CA ILE A 582 1.56 -2.48 5.04
C ILE A 582 1.93 -3.87 4.51
N ASN A 583 2.09 -4.01 3.18
CA ASN A 583 2.59 -5.20 2.50
C ASN A 583 3.97 -4.97 1.87
N ASP A 584 4.67 -6.06 1.56
CA ASP A 584 5.97 -5.97 0.88
C ASP A 584 5.87 -5.38 -0.53
N PHE A 585 6.90 -4.63 -0.88
CA PHE A 585 7.06 -4.01 -2.20
C PHE A 585 8.11 -4.79 -3.00
N THR A 586 7.72 -5.38 -4.11
CA THR A 586 8.56 -6.34 -4.84
C THR A 586 9.51 -5.71 -5.86
N GLY A 587 9.31 -4.44 -6.20
CA GLY A 587 10.13 -3.69 -7.14
C GLY A 587 11.38 -3.08 -6.50
N GLN A 588 12.21 -2.44 -7.33
CA GLN A 588 13.38 -1.63 -6.93
C GLN A 588 14.22 -2.28 -5.81
N GLY A 589 14.68 -3.51 -6.01
CA GLY A 589 15.51 -4.27 -5.06
C GLY A 589 14.75 -5.21 -4.14
N TYR A 590 13.42 -5.33 -4.26
CA TYR A 590 12.52 -6.00 -3.30
C TYR A 590 12.70 -5.45 -1.87
N ALA A 591 11.74 -4.66 -1.44
CA ALA A 591 11.69 -4.01 -0.14
C ALA A 591 10.73 -4.76 0.81
N PRO A 592 11.25 -5.61 1.73
CA PRO A 592 10.46 -6.34 2.71
C PRO A 592 10.02 -5.42 3.87
N VAL A 593 9.22 -4.39 3.60
CA VAL A 593 8.89 -3.34 4.57
C VAL A 593 7.62 -3.58 5.37
N GLY A 594 6.72 -4.43 4.88
CA GLY A 594 5.37 -4.57 5.43
C GLY A 594 5.26 -5.67 6.49
N ILE A 595 4.20 -5.60 7.29
CA ILE A 595 3.77 -6.69 8.19
C ILE A 595 2.95 -7.77 7.46
N LEU A 596 2.64 -7.54 6.18
CA LEU A 596 2.07 -8.50 5.26
C LEU A 596 3.08 -8.85 4.17
N ASP A 597 3.04 -10.09 3.69
CA ASP A 597 3.82 -10.54 2.54
C ASP A 597 3.25 -9.93 1.22
N PRO A 598 3.88 -10.12 0.05
CA PRO A 598 3.39 -9.51 -1.20
C PRO A 598 2.10 -10.19 -1.72
N PHE A 599 1.61 -11.24 -1.04
CA PHE A 599 0.33 -11.89 -1.30
C PHE A 599 -0.76 -11.41 -0.32
N TRP A 600 -0.47 -10.40 0.51
CA TRP A 600 -1.32 -9.89 1.58
C TRP A 600 -1.59 -10.90 2.71
N ASN A 601 -0.76 -11.95 2.86
CA ASN A 601 -0.86 -12.83 4.02
C ASN A 601 -0.12 -12.21 5.21
N SER A 602 -0.58 -12.55 6.42
CA SER A 602 0.14 -12.17 7.63
C SER A 602 1.51 -12.81 7.68
N LYS A 603 2.53 -12.01 8.00
CA LYS A 603 3.87 -12.47 8.33
C LYS A 603 3.97 -13.15 9.71
N GLY A 604 2.88 -13.16 10.48
CA GLY A 604 2.86 -13.71 11.85
C GLY A 604 3.51 -12.80 12.89
N LEU A 605 3.84 -11.54 12.54
CA LEU A 605 4.50 -10.58 13.43
C LEU A 605 3.52 -9.83 14.33
N ILE A 606 2.29 -9.61 13.87
CA ILE A 606 1.22 -8.93 14.62
C ILE A 606 -0.16 -9.29 14.04
N THR A 607 -1.15 -9.47 14.91
CA THR A 607 -2.54 -9.71 14.49
C THR A 607 -3.26 -8.38 14.17
N PRO A 608 -4.31 -8.40 13.34
CA PRO A 608 -5.10 -7.20 13.07
C PRO A 608 -5.63 -6.54 14.36
N GLU A 609 -6.13 -7.33 15.32
CA GLU A 609 -6.69 -6.82 16.58
C GLU A 609 -5.66 -6.05 17.38
N LYS A 610 -4.42 -6.57 17.45
CA LYS A 610 -3.34 -5.89 18.16
C LYS A 610 -2.86 -4.64 17.43
N PHE A 611 -2.83 -4.66 16.10
CA PHE A 611 -2.50 -3.49 15.29
C PHE A 611 -3.52 -2.35 15.46
N ARG A 612 -4.80 -2.71 15.58
CA ARG A 612 -5.89 -1.74 15.83
C ARG A 612 -5.77 -0.99 17.15
N GLU A 613 -5.01 -1.49 18.12
CA GLU A 613 -4.75 -0.73 19.36
C GLU A 613 -4.05 0.61 19.08
N PHE A 614 -3.31 0.72 17.97
CA PHE A 614 -2.62 1.94 17.55
C PHE A 614 -3.01 2.46 16.15
N CYS A 615 -3.80 1.73 15.37
CA CYS A 615 -4.34 2.18 14.10
C CYS A 615 -5.83 1.81 13.96
N ALA A 616 -6.73 2.70 14.35
CA ALA A 616 -8.18 2.48 14.25
C ALA A 616 -8.92 3.84 14.21
N PRO A 617 -10.24 3.85 13.92
CA PRO A 617 -11.05 5.07 14.01
C PRO A 617 -11.04 5.73 15.40
N THR A 618 -10.77 4.96 16.46
CA THR A 618 -10.59 5.48 17.82
C THR A 618 -9.41 4.78 18.49
N VAL A 619 -8.43 5.56 18.96
CA VAL A 619 -7.17 5.06 19.55
C VAL A 619 -6.86 5.84 20.83
N ALA A 620 -6.51 5.11 21.89
CA ALA A 620 -5.97 5.71 23.10
C ALA A 620 -4.49 6.06 22.89
N LEU A 621 -4.11 7.30 23.23
CA LEU A 621 -2.76 7.82 23.02
C LEU A 621 -2.19 8.26 24.38
N LEU A 622 -0.86 8.16 24.54
CA LEU A 622 -0.17 8.59 25.75
C LEU A 622 1.12 9.32 25.39
N ARG A 623 1.31 10.51 25.95
CA ARG A 623 2.56 11.27 25.87
C ARG A 623 3.38 11.10 27.14
N PHE A 624 4.65 10.74 26.99
CA PHE A 624 5.64 10.69 28.07
C PHE A 624 7.05 10.91 27.51
N SER A 625 7.98 11.32 28.37
CA SER A 625 9.25 11.93 27.96
C SER A 625 10.37 10.94 27.60
N LYS A 626 10.42 9.75 28.20
CA LYS A 626 11.48 8.76 27.99
C LYS A 626 10.99 7.33 28.27
N ARG A 627 11.71 6.30 27.79
CA ARG A 627 11.37 4.88 28.01
C ARG A 627 12.17 4.21 29.13
N SER A 628 13.36 4.72 29.46
CA SER A 628 14.22 4.17 30.52
C SER A 628 14.32 5.14 31.70
N TYR A 629 14.08 4.63 32.91
CA TYR A 629 13.97 5.38 34.16
C TYR A 629 14.87 4.79 35.24
N TYR A 630 15.26 5.62 36.20
CA TYR A 630 15.72 5.14 37.48
C TYR A 630 14.53 4.97 38.44
N ASN A 631 14.70 4.15 39.47
CA ASN A 631 13.66 3.93 40.47
C ASN A 631 13.38 5.16 41.35
N ASP A 632 14.27 6.15 41.38
CA ASP A 632 14.01 7.44 42.03
C ASP A 632 13.34 8.48 41.12
N ASP A 633 13.04 8.12 39.86
CA ASP A 633 12.25 8.95 38.96
C ASP A 633 10.73 8.83 39.24
N VAL A 634 9.99 9.78 38.69
CA VAL A 634 8.52 9.74 38.58
C VAL A 634 8.15 9.57 37.12
N PHE A 635 7.40 8.51 36.79
CA PHE A 635 6.74 8.40 35.50
C PHE A 635 5.56 9.35 35.45
N THR A 636 5.43 10.12 34.36
CA THR A 636 4.28 11.00 34.10
C THR A 636 3.78 10.75 32.69
N GLY A 637 2.49 10.47 32.57
CA GLY A 637 1.81 10.22 31.29
C GLY A 637 0.64 11.18 31.09
N LYS A 638 0.60 11.86 29.93
CA LYS A 638 -0.53 12.69 29.50
C LYS A 638 -1.38 11.88 28.53
N ALA A 639 -2.56 11.50 28.97
CA ALA A 639 -3.48 10.70 28.19
C ALA A 639 -4.18 11.59 27.15
N GLU A 640 -4.33 11.04 25.95
CA GLU A 640 -5.05 11.63 24.82
C GLU A 640 -5.92 10.55 24.17
N ILE A 641 -6.87 10.97 23.34
CA ILE A 641 -7.66 10.06 22.52
C ILE A 641 -7.82 10.62 21.12
N TYR A 642 -7.42 9.83 20.13
CA TYR A 642 -7.77 10.03 18.73
C TYR A 642 -9.18 9.46 18.53
N ASN A 643 -10.13 10.27 18.05
CA ASN A 643 -11.47 9.81 17.73
C ASN A 643 -11.95 10.43 16.43
N TYR A 644 -11.88 9.66 15.34
CA TYR A 644 -12.46 9.95 14.03
C TYR A 644 -13.61 8.97 13.69
N SER A 645 -14.13 8.25 14.69
CA SER A 645 -15.40 7.54 14.54
C SER A 645 -16.57 8.52 14.39
N PRO A 646 -17.74 8.10 13.87
CA PRO A 646 -18.88 8.98 13.70
C PRO A 646 -19.52 9.40 15.03
N SER A 647 -19.08 8.84 16.17
CA SER A 647 -19.72 9.04 17.48
C SER A 647 -18.79 9.72 18.48
N ALA A 648 -19.32 10.75 19.15
CA ALA A 648 -18.74 11.28 20.37
C ALA A 648 -18.85 10.27 21.52
N LEU A 649 -17.86 10.21 22.41
CA LEU A 649 -17.88 9.34 23.58
C LEU A 649 -18.47 10.11 24.78
N LYS A 650 -19.71 9.78 25.14
CA LYS A 650 -20.38 10.37 26.31
C LYS A 650 -19.90 9.69 27.60
N ASN A 651 -19.65 10.50 28.63
CA ASN A 651 -19.19 10.02 29.94
C ASN A 651 -18.01 9.02 29.84
N ALA A 652 -17.03 9.32 28.98
CA ALA A 652 -15.88 8.47 28.74
C ALA A 652 -15.08 8.27 30.02
N LYS A 653 -14.84 7.01 30.38
CA LYS A 653 -14.11 6.59 31.58
C LYS A 653 -12.72 6.14 31.18
N PHE A 654 -11.72 6.92 31.57
CA PHE A 654 -10.31 6.60 31.37
C PHE A 654 -9.77 5.88 32.60
N LYS A 655 -9.21 4.70 32.39
CA LYS A 655 -8.49 3.91 33.40
C LYS A 655 -7.07 3.73 32.95
N TRP A 656 -6.15 3.80 33.90
CA TRP A 656 -4.76 3.47 33.65
C TRP A 656 -4.26 2.52 34.73
N TRP A 657 -3.31 1.67 34.36
CA TRP A 657 -2.61 0.82 35.31
C TRP A 657 -1.22 0.48 34.78
N VAL A 658 -0.32 0.14 35.70
CA VAL A 658 1.05 -0.29 35.37
C VAL A 658 1.22 -1.72 35.85
N THR A 659 1.64 -2.61 34.97
CA THR A 659 1.96 -4.01 35.29
C THR A 659 3.46 -4.25 35.27
N ASP A 660 3.91 -5.23 36.03
CA ASP A 660 5.22 -5.85 35.83
C ASP A 660 5.20 -6.87 34.68
N ALA A 661 6.34 -7.54 34.45
CA ALA A 661 6.50 -8.54 33.40
C ALA A 661 5.62 -9.79 33.60
N ASP A 662 5.21 -10.10 34.83
CA ASP A 662 4.31 -11.21 35.15
C ASP A 662 2.82 -10.79 35.02
N GLY A 663 2.55 -9.54 34.63
CA GLY A 663 1.21 -9.00 34.48
C GLY A 663 0.57 -8.54 35.80
N LYS A 664 1.29 -8.53 36.91
CA LYS A 664 0.78 -8.06 38.20
C LYS A 664 0.67 -6.54 38.21
N VAL A 665 -0.51 -6.04 38.59
CA VAL A 665 -0.77 -4.59 38.69
C VAL A 665 -0.02 -4.01 39.90
N LEU A 666 0.88 -3.07 39.65
CA LEU A 666 1.66 -2.35 40.68
C LEU A 666 0.97 -1.05 41.11
N LYS A 667 0.36 -0.37 40.15
CA LYS A 667 -0.36 0.89 40.36
C LYS A 667 -1.52 0.98 39.38
N SER A 668 -2.63 1.58 39.82
CA SER A 668 -3.75 1.91 38.93
C SER A 668 -4.45 3.18 39.36
N GLY A 669 -5.22 3.76 38.45
CA GLY A 669 -6.01 4.95 38.70
C GLY A 669 -7.06 5.19 37.62
N LYS A 670 -7.81 6.26 37.80
CA LYS A 670 -8.83 6.73 36.86
C LYS A 670 -8.60 8.22 36.61
N LEU A 671 -8.82 8.67 35.39
CA LEU A 671 -8.90 10.11 35.09
C LEU A 671 -10.35 10.58 35.24
N LYS A 672 -10.55 11.90 35.20
CA LYS A 672 -11.88 12.51 35.29
C LYS A 672 -12.76 11.97 34.16
N THR A 673 -13.97 11.56 34.50
CA THR A 673 -14.99 11.20 33.50
C THR A 673 -15.38 12.45 32.72
N GLN A 674 -15.43 12.36 31.40
CA GLN A 674 -15.69 13.52 30.55
C GLN A 674 -16.29 13.11 29.19
N ASN A 675 -16.91 14.08 28.51
CA ASN A 675 -17.36 13.88 27.14
C ASN A 675 -16.20 14.13 26.18
N ILE A 676 -16.00 13.24 25.22
CA ILE A 676 -15.00 13.36 24.16
C ILE A 676 -15.74 13.54 22.84
N GLY A 677 -15.32 14.53 22.05
CA GLY A 677 -15.88 14.77 20.72
C GLY A 677 -15.49 13.68 19.71
N ASN A 678 -15.91 13.88 18.47
CA ASN A 678 -15.49 13.11 17.31
C ASN A 678 -14.71 14.01 16.32
N HIS A 679 -14.13 13.40 15.29
CA HIS A 679 -13.36 14.04 14.23
C HIS A 679 -12.13 14.85 14.72
N GLY A 680 -11.43 14.34 15.74
CA GLY A 680 -10.29 15.05 16.33
C GLY A 680 -9.45 14.23 17.31
N VAL A 681 -8.53 14.92 17.97
CA VAL A 681 -7.68 14.40 19.05
C VAL A 681 -7.91 15.24 20.29
N PHE A 682 -8.17 14.59 21.42
CA PHE A 682 -8.63 15.26 22.64
C PHE A 682 -7.74 14.90 23.82
N SER A 683 -7.39 15.89 24.65
CA SER A 683 -6.68 15.66 25.92
C SER A 683 -7.59 14.97 26.93
N ALA A 684 -7.05 13.97 27.62
CA ALA A 684 -7.78 13.17 28.61
C ALA A 684 -7.37 13.40 30.07
N GLY A 685 -6.31 14.20 30.30
CA GLY A 685 -5.72 14.46 31.60
C GLY A 685 -4.34 13.82 31.76
N GLU A 686 -3.80 13.90 32.97
CA GLU A 686 -2.44 13.44 33.30
C GLU A 686 -2.46 12.56 34.55
N PHE A 687 -1.52 11.62 34.63
CA PHE A 687 -1.28 10.82 35.83
C PHE A 687 0.22 10.60 36.05
N SER A 688 0.60 10.30 37.29
CA SER A 688 1.98 10.04 37.67
C SER A 688 2.12 8.82 38.57
N TYR A 689 3.28 8.17 38.52
CA TYR A 689 3.66 7.04 39.34
C TYR A 689 5.12 7.18 39.78
N ALA A 690 5.33 7.39 41.09
CA ALA A 690 6.67 7.35 41.68
C ALA A 690 7.21 5.92 41.64
N LEU A 691 8.42 5.75 41.12
CA LEU A 691 8.99 4.42 40.83
C LEU A 691 9.80 3.84 42.01
N ASN A 692 9.76 4.50 43.17
CA ASN A 692 10.58 4.17 44.34
C ASN A 692 10.32 2.77 44.93
N GLY A 693 9.16 2.17 44.63
CA GLY A 693 8.85 0.79 45.00
C GLY A 693 9.55 -0.27 44.15
N ILE A 694 10.23 0.12 43.06
CA ILE A 694 10.96 -0.80 42.18
C ILE A 694 12.40 -0.93 42.68
N THR A 695 12.75 -2.09 43.24
CA THR A 695 14.05 -2.33 43.88
C THR A 695 15.01 -3.19 43.05
N ALA A 696 14.53 -3.76 41.96
CA ALA A 696 15.30 -4.56 41.01
C ALA A 696 15.05 -4.04 39.58
N PRO A 697 15.93 -4.33 38.60
CA PRO A 697 15.64 -4.05 37.20
C PRO A 697 14.28 -4.63 36.81
N GLN A 698 13.45 -3.85 36.13
CA GLN A 698 12.11 -4.30 35.77
C GLN A 698 11.62 -3.68 34.45
N LYS A 699 11.02 -4.50 33.58
CA LYS A 699 10.13 -4.03 32.50
C LYS A 699 8.75 -3.81 33.09
N LEU A 700 8.19 -2.62 32.87
CA LEU A 700 6.83 -2.27 33.24
C LEU A 700 6.02 -1.93 32.00
N THR A 701 4.75 -2.34 31.96
CA THR A 701 3.84 -1.96 30.89
C THR A 701 2.82 -0.96 31.43
N VAL A 702 2.77 0.23 30.84
CA VAL A 702 1.79 1.27 31.15
C VAL A 702 0.58 1.08 30.26
N HIS A 703 -0.58 0.83 30.83
CA HIS A 703 -1.83 0.60 30.11
C HIS A 703 -2.76 1.80 30.22
N LEU A 704 -3.46 2.12 29.13
CA LEU A 704 -4.54 3.09 29.08
C LEU A 704 -5.77 2.44 28.44
N SER A 705 -6.91 2.56 29.12
CA SER A 705 -8.18 2.04 28.65
C SER A 705 -9.26 3.12 28.70
N VAL A 706 -10.06 3.19 27.64
CA VAL A 706 -11.24 4.05 27.55
C VAL A 706 -12.47 3.15 27.44
N ASN A 707 -13.39 3.30 28.40
CA ASN A 707 -14.63 2.51 28.51
C ASN A 707 -14.42 0.97 28.55
N ASN A 708 -13.21 0.49 28.86
CA ASN A 708 -12.80 -0.92 28.80
C ASN A 708 -12.80 -1.55 27.39
N THR A 709 -13.03 -0.77 26.33
CA THR A 709 -13.14 -1.27 24.95
C THR A 709 -12.04 -0.76 24.04
N ILE A 710 -11.47 0.41 24.34
CA ILE A 710 -10.35 0.98 23.59
C ILE A 710 -9.14 0.90 24.50
N ASN A 711 -8.18 0.05 24.15
CA ASN A 711 -7.01 -0.24 24.98
C ASN A 711 -5.73 0.03 24.18
N ASN A 712 -4.73 0.57 24.86
CA ASN A 712 -3.37 0.69 24.34
C ASN A 712 -2.38 0.62 25.51
N ASN A 713 -1.10 0.36 25.20
CA ASN A 713 -0.06 0.09 26.19
C ASN A 713 1.33 0.51 25.70
N TRP A 714 2.21 0.85 26.63
CA TRP A 714 3.58 1.27 26.36
C TRP A 714 4.53 0.68 27.39
N ASP A 715 5.58 0.00 26.92
CA ASP A 715 6.62 -0.52 27.80
C ASP A 715 7.62 0.58 28.21
N ILE A 716 8.04 0.53 29.47
CA ILE A 716 9.09 1.32 30.09
C ILE A 716 10.00 0.41 30.93
N TRP A 717 11.25 0.81 31.13
CA TRP A 717 12.23 0.06 31.92
C TRP A 717 12.67 0.89 33.10
N VAL A 718 12.69 0.26 34.27
CA VAL A 718 13.04 0.90 35.54
C VAL A 718 14.23 0.18 36.15
N TYR A 719 15.25 0.94 36.51
CA TYR A 719 16.51 0.42 37.02
C TYR A 719 16.85 1.03 38.38
N PRO A 720 17.37 0.25 39.35
CA PRO A 720 17.85 0.81 40.61
C PRO A 720 18.98 1.81 40.36
N ARG A 721 18.90 3.00 40.98
CA ARG A 721 20.03 3.95 40.95
C ARG A 721 21.22 3.38 41.74
N ARG A 722 22.43 3.57 41.21
CA ARG A 722 23.68 3.07 41.80
C ARG A 722 24.78 4.11 41.75
N GLU A 723 25.76 3.93 42.62
CA GLU A 723 27.01 4.69 42.63
C GLU A 723 27.93 4.21 41.48
N LEU A 724 28.21 5.09 40.52
CA LEU A 724 29.03 4.76 39.33
C LEU A 724 30.46 4.30 39.65
N LYS A 725 31.01 4.77 40.78
CA LYS A 725 32.40 4.48 41.19
C LYS A 725 32.68 3.00 41.44
N GLU A 726 31.65 2.17 41.63
CA GLU A 726 31.79 0.75 41.94
C GLU A 726 31.71 -0.15 40.69
N LEU A 727 31.37 0.42 39.54
CA LEU A 727 31.13 -0.32 38.31
C LEU A 727 32.43 -0.66 37.56
N MET A 728 32.59 -1.92 37.13
CA MET A 728 33.68 -2.36 36.25
C MET A 728 35.09 -2.09 36.82
N GLN A 729 35.27 -2.31 38.12
CA GLN A 729 36.54 -2.13 38.81
C GLN A 729 37.48 -3.32 38.61
N SER A 730 38.71 -3.04 38.18
CA SER A 730 39.73 -4.07 37.96
C SER A 730 40.17 -4.71 39.27
N THR A 731 40.40 -6.02 39.25
CA THR A 731 40.86 -6.84 40.37
C THR A 731 42.15 -7.59 39.99
N ALA A 732 42.63 -8.46 40.88
CA ALA A 732 43.75 -9.35 40.55
C ALA A 732 43.38 -10.37 39.45
N ASP A 733 42.10 -10.76 39.32
CA ASP A 733 41.61 -11.77 38.37
C ASP A 733 41.02 -11.17 37.09
N VAL A 734 40.46 -9.95 37.18
CA VAL A 734 39.74 -9.31 36.07
C VAL A 734 40.32 -7.94 35.76
N LEU A 735 40.71 -7.71 34.50
CA LEU A 735 41.10 -6.40 33.99
C LEU A 735 39.97 -5.79 33.15
N TYR A 736 39.48 -4.63 33.55
CA TYR A 736 38.60 -3.79 32.72
C TYR A 736 39.45 -2.72 32.04
N THR A 737 39.41 -2.65 30.71
CA THR A 737 40.26 -1.75 29.94
C THR A 737 39.57 -1.26 28.67
N THR A 738 39.99 -0.11 28.15
CA THR A 738 39.53 0.43 26.86
C THR A 738 40.55 0.23 25.73
N VAL A 739 41.69 -0.39 26.03
CA VAL A 739 42.80 -0.63 25.09
C VAL A 739 43.29 -2.07 25.20
N PHE A 740 43.74 -2.63 24.08
CA PHE A 740 44.33 -3.97 24.00
C PHE A 740 45.86 -3.90 23.95
N ASP A 741 46.45 -3.42 25.04
CA ASP A 741 47.89 -3.18 25.20
C ASP A 741 48.63 -4.38 25.82
N ASP A 742 49.94 -4.22 26.09
CA ASP A 742 50.77 -5.27 26.68
C ASP A 742 50.25 -5.75 28.04
N ARG A 743 49.58 -4.88 28.81
CA ARG A 743 48.96 -5.25 30.08
C ARG A 743 47.78 -6.20 29.86
N ALA A 744 46.90 -5.90 28.90
CA ALA A 744 45.79 -6.78 28.55
C ALA A 744 46.29 -8.15 28.05
N LYS A 745 47.30 -8.15 27.19
CA LYS A 745 47.93 -9.38 26.67
C LYS A 745 48.56 -10.21 27.78
N GLN A 746 49.23 -9.58 28.75
CA GLN A 746 49.83 -10.28 29.88
C GLN A 746 48.79 -10.91 30.80
N PHE A 747 47.67 -10.23 31.09
CA PHE A 747 46.56 -10.83 31.85
C PHE A 747 46.03 -12.11 31.18
N LEU A 748 45.79 -12.06 29.87
CA LEU A 748 45.32 -13.23 29.12
C LEU A 748 46.35 -14.37 29.11
N LYS A 749 47.63 -14.05 28.95
CA LYS A 749 48.72 -15.05 29.00
C LYS A 749 48.80 -15.78 30.35
N GLU A 750 48.52 -15.06 31.43
CA GLU A 750 48.46 -15.60 32.80
C GLU A 750 47.19 -16.40 33.10
N GLY A 751 46.30 -16.59 32.12
CA GLY A 751 45.04 -17.32 32.29
C GLY A 751 43.92 -16.51 32.95
N ARG A 752 44.11 -15.20 33.09
CA ARG A 752 43.15 -14.29 33.74
C ARG A 752 42.12 -13.75 32.76
N LYS A 753 41.19 -12.94 33.27
CA LYS A 753 40.04 -12.40 32.53
C LYS A 753 40.30 -10.95 32.10
N VAL A 754 39.93 -10.63 30.87
CA VAL A 754 39.93 -9.25 30.34
C VAL A 754 38.55 -8.89 29.84
N VAL A 755 38.06 -7.72 30.22
CA VAL A 755 36.89 -7.07 29.63
C VAL A 755 37.36 -5.83 28.90
N LEU A 756 37.37 -5.94 27.57
CA LEU A 756 37.80 -4.89 26.67
C LEU A 756 36.57 -4.10 26.20
N CYS A 757 36.46 -2.87 26.67
CA CYS A 757 35.43 -1.91 26.25
C CYS A 757 36.06 -0.79 25.42
N PRO A 758 36.44 -1.04 24.16
CA PRO A 758 37.12 -0.05 23.36
C PRO A 758 36.18 1.13 23.10
N MET A 759 36.68 2.35 23.23
CA MET A 759 35.88 3.54 22.91
C MET A 759 35.38 3.45 21.46
N PRO A 760 34.11 3.75 21.14
CA PRO A 760 33.57 3.60 19.79
C PRO A 760 34.41 4.27 18.69
N ALA A 761 35.02 5.42 18.98
CA ALA A 761 35.90 6.14 18.06
C ALA A 761 37.22 5.39 17.74
N LYS A 762 37.63 4.46 18.60
CA LYS A 762 38.82 3.61 18.45
C LYS A 762 38.53 2.27 17.80
N VAL A 763 37.28 1.96 17.49
CA VAL A 763 36.88 0.74 16.79
C VAL A 763 36.72 1.02 15.29
N ILE A 764 37.33 0.18 14.47
CA ILE A 764 37.14 0.12 13.02
C ILE A 764 35.86 -0.68 12.76
N GLY A 765 34.92 -0.10 12.01
CA GLY A 765 33.63 -0.72 11.74
C GLY A 765 32.53 0.30 11.49
N ARG A 766 31.26 -0.14 11.61
CA ARG A 766 30.09 0.66 11.25
C ARG A 766 29.53 1.44 12.43
N SER A 767 28.82 2.52 12.14
CA SER A 767 28.01 3.19 13.16
C SER A 767 26.89 2.26 13.60
N SER A 768 26.66 2.16 14.91
CA SER A 768 25.51 1.45 15.44
C SER A 768 24.25 2.31 15.27
N ASN A 769 23.12 1.67 15.01
CA ASN A 769 21.82 2.33 14.86
C ASN A 769 20.75 1.48 15.55
N PHE A 770 19.78 2.15 16.17
CA PHE A 770 18.61 1.46 16.71
C PHE A 770 17.71 1.01 15.57
N HIS A 771 17.40 1.90 14.62
CA HIS A 771 16.40 1.66 13.58
C HIS A 771 16.84 0.63 12.53
N ASN A 772 15.85 -0.11 12.02
CA ASN A 772 16.02 -0.91 10.81
C ASN A 772 16.34 -0.01 9.61
N HIS A 773 17.01 -0.56 8.61
CA HIS A 773 17.35 0.19 7.39
C HIS A 773 16.11 0.79 6.71
N PHE A 774 16.27 2.02 6.22
CA PHE A 774 15.24 2.76 5.51
C PHE A 774 14.89 2.11 4.16
N TRP A 775 13.61 1.79 3.96
CA TRP A 775 12.97 1.27 2.75
C TRP A 775 13.61 0.07 2.03
N ASN A 776 14.82 0.19 1.47
CA ASN A 776 15.56 -0.91 0.85
C ASN A 776 17.07 -0.62 0.78
N PRO A 777 17.95 -1.48 1.32
CA PRO A 777 19.41 -1.33 1.22
C PRO A 777 19.98 -1.34 -0.21
N ILE A 778 19.31 -1.99 -1.18
CA ILE A 778 19.82 -2.08 -2.57
C ILE A 778 19.67 -0.74 -3.29
N MET A 779 18.53 -0.07 -3.10
CA MET A 779 18.25 1.24 -3.67
C MET A 779 18.90 2.36 -2.87
N PHE A 780 18.87 2.25 -1.54
CA PHE A 780 19.43 3.23 -0.62
C PHE A 780 20.59 2.58 0.10
N LYS A 781 21.78 2.61 -0.50
CA LYS A 781 23.02 2.09 0.11
C LYS A 781 23.53 3.02 1.22
N TRP A 782 22.64 3.41 2.12
CA TRP A 782 22.87 4.36 3.18
C TRP A 782 23.47 3.66 4.39
N LYS A 783 24.61 4.17 4.85
CA LYS A 783 25.23 3.66 6.07
C LYS A 783 24.26 3.83 7.25
N PRO A 784 24.18 2.85 8.17
CA PRO A 784 25.09 1.72 8.33
C PRO A 784 24.69 0.41 7.62
N MET A 785 23.57 0.38 6.87
CA MET A 785 23.04 -0.83 6.21
C MET A 785 22.76 -2.00 7.18
N THR A 786 22.07 -1.74 8.30
CA THR A 786 21.76 -2.74 9.33
C THR A 786 20.25 -2.92 9.55
N LEU A 787 19.84 -4.12 9.96
CA LEU A 787 18.44 -4.55 10.10
C LEU A 787 18.12 -5.03 11.54
N GLY A 788 18.46 -4.20 12.53
CA GLY A 788 18.24 -4.50 13.94
C GLY A 788 19.34 -5.39 14.54
N CYS A 789 19.03 -6.04 15.67
CA CYS A 789 19.94 -6.94 16.36
C CYS A 789 19.25 -8.23 16.81
N LEU A 790 19.97 -9.35 16.72
CA LEU A 790 19.67 -10.56 17.45
C LEU A 790 20.41 -10.53 18.79
N ILE A 791 19.65 -10.52 19.88
CA ILE A 791 20.16 -10.60 21.25
C ILE A 791 20.12 -12.05 21.71
N HIS A 792 21.29 -12.60 22.06
CA HIS A 792 21.40 -13.97 22.58
C HIS A 792 21.07 -13.99 24.07
N THR A 793 19.77 -13.88 24.37
CA THR A 793 19.24 -13.78 25.74
C THR A 793 19.46 -15.02 26.60
N ASP A 794 19.85 -16.14 25.99
CA ASP A 794 20.30 -17.36 26.67
C ASP A 794 21.66 -17.18 27.38
N LYS A 795 22.41 -16.12 27.08
CA LYS A 795 23.70 -15.85 27.70
C LYS A 795 23.55 -15.24 29.08
N ALA A 796 24.26 -15.81 30.05
CA ALA A 796 24.24 -15.42 31.46
C ALA A 796 24.63 -13.96 31.75
N MET A 797 25.23 -13.27 30.77
CA MET A 797 25.52 -11.84 30.87
C MET A 797 24.28 -10.94 30.81
N PHE A 798 23.12 -11.48 30.42
CA PHE A 798 21.84 -10.76 30.41
C PHE A 798 20.96 -11.10 31.61
N ASP A 799 21.38 -11.97 32.54
CA ASP A 799 20.55 -12.39 33.68
C ASP A 799 20.03 -11.24 34.55
N ASP A 800 20.81 -10.16 34.67
CA ASP A 800 20.44 -8.95 35.40
C ASP A 800 20.05 -7.78 34.46
N PHE A 801 19.85 -8.03 33.17
CA PHE A 801 19.42 -7.05 32.18
C PHE A 801 18.21 -7.56 31.40
N ILE A 802 17.02 -7.06 31.76
CA ILE A 802 15.76 -7.54 31.17
C ILE A 802 15.69 -7.17 29.70
N THR A 803 15.70 -8.19 28.85
CA THR A 803 15.64 -8.05 27.40
C THR A 803 15.02 -9.28 26.77
N GLU A 804 14.59 -9.13 25.52
CA GLU A 804 14.11 -10.19 24.66
C GLU A 804 15.11 -10.42 23.51
N LYS A 805 14.84 -11.38 22.62
CA LYS A 805 15.71 -11.66 21.46
C LYS A 805 15.81 -10.48 20.48
N HIS A 806 14.82 -9.60 20.46
CA HIS A 806 14.78 -8.43 19.61
C HIS A 806 15.04 -7.14 20.38
N LEU A 807 15.28 -6.05 19.65
CA LEU A 807 15.41 -4.72 20.23
C LEU A 807 14.06 -4.18 20.71
N ASP A 808 14.11 -3.43 21.81
CA ASP A 808 13.03 -2.56 22.29
C ASP A 808 13.70 -1.30 22.88
N TRP A 809 12.92 -0.29 23.27
CA TRP A 809 13.39 1.07 23.48
C TRP A 809 14.49 1.25 24.55
N GLN A 810 14.67 0.30 25.48
CA GLN A 810 15.80 0.29 26.41
C GLN A 810 17.16 0.14 25.73
N TRP A 811 17.19 -0.43 24.52
CA TRP A 811 18.42 -0.55 23.74
C TRP A 811 18.83 0.76 23.06
N TRP A 812 17.97 1.77 23.02
CA TRP A 812 18.24 3.05 22.36
C TRP A 812 19.55 3.69 22.83
N ASP A 813 19.74 3.86 24.14
CA ASP A 813 20.94 4.53 24.66
C ASP A 813 22.20 3.68 24.51
N ILE A 814 22.08 2.35 24.55
CA ILE A 814 23.20 1.43 24.32
C ILE A 814 23.66 1.53 22.87
N LEU A 815 22.75 1.37 21.91
CA LEU A 815 23.08 1.34 20.49
C LEU A 815 23.54 2.69 19.96
N THR A 816 23.01 3.81 20.44
CA THR A 816 23.45 5.16 20.03
C THR A 816 24.86 5.52 20.54
N HIS A 817 25.43 4.72 21.45
CA HIS A 817 26.77 4.89 22.02
C HIS A 817 27.70 3.70 21.72
N ALA A 818 27.29 2.80 20.83
CA ALA A 818 28.05 1.62 20.45
C ALA A 818 28.74 1.79 19.09
N LYS A 819 29.69 0.89 18.80
CA LYS A 819 30.25 0.67 17.47
C LYS A 819 30.03 -0.77 17.06
N VAL A 820 29.69 -0.98 15.79
CA VAL A 820 29.54 -2.32 15.22
C VAL A 820 30.89 -2.78 14.69
N ILE A 821 31.36 -3.93 15.18
CA ILE A 821 32.56 -4.63 14.71
C ILE A 821 32.16 -5.50 13.52
N GLU A 822 32.94 -5.43 12.44
CA GLU A 822 32.85 -6.38 11.32
C GLU A 822 33.71 -7.60 11.66
N MET A 823 33.08 -8.78 11.65
CA MET A 823 33.63 -10.01 12.23
C MET A 823 33.79 -11.11 11.17
N ASP A 824 34.01 -10.74 9.91
CA ASP A 824 34.17 -11.71 8.81
C ASP A 824 35.43 -12.57 8.96
N GLU A 825 36.49 -12.03 9.58
CA GLU A 825 37.72 -12.75 9.91
C GLU A 825 37.61 -13.58 11.19
N ALA A 826 36.49 -13.49 11.91
CA ALA A 826 36.28 -14.25 13.13
C ALA A 826 36.03 -15.73 12.84
N PRO A 827 36.40 -16.65 13.75
CA PRO A 827 36.03 -18.06 13.64
C PRO A 827 34.52 -18.23 13.41
N ARG A 828 34.13 -19.18 12.55
CA ARG A 828 32.73 -19.39 12.16
C ARG A 828 31.82 -19.59 13.38
N GLN A 829 32.30 -20.35 14.36
CA GLN A 829 31.62 -20.64 15.63
C GLN A 829 31.52 -19.44 16.59
N LEU A 830 32.29 -18.37 16.39
CA LEU A 830 32.16 -17.15 17.20
C LEU A 830 30.88 -16.43 16.80
N ARG A 831 29.92 -16.38 17.73
CA ARG A 831 28.66 -15.64 17.63
C ARG A 831 28.68 -14.46 18.61
N PRO A 832 28.43 -13.23 18.17
CA PRO A 832 28.27 -12.10 19.07
C PRO A 832 27.03 -12.28 19.93
N PHE A 833 27.07 -11.88 21.20
CA PHE A 833 25.89 -11.93 22.08
C PHE A 833 24.95 -10.72 21.87
N ILE A 834 25.49 -9.60 21.35
CA ILE A 834 24.73 -8.51 20.71
C ILE A 834 25.12 -8.55 19.23
N GLN A 835 24.37 -9.32 18.44
CA GLN A 835 24.64 -9.55 17.02
C GLN A 835 23.84 -8.56 16.19
N VAL A 836 24.53 -7.68 15.47
CA VAL A 836 23.88 -6.76 14.54
C VAL A 836 23.56 -7.51 13.26
N ILE A 837 22.37 -7.30 12.71
CA ILE A 837 21.95 -7.94 11.46
C ILE A 837 22.40 -7.04 10.32
N ASP A 838 23.21 -7.57 9.41
CA ASP A 838 23.60 -6.86 8.19
C ASP A 838 22.46 -6.83 7.16
N SER A 839 22.58 -5.98 6.15
CA SER A 839 21.71 -6.05 4.99
C SER A 839 21.76 -7.43 4.33
N TYR A 840 20.62 -7.90 3.84
CA TYR A 840 20.50 -9.20 3.16
C TYR A 840 21.23 -9.27 1.81
N GLU A 841 21.68 -8.12 1.27
CA GLU A 841 22.55 -8.06 0.09
C GLU A 841 23.96 -8.61 0.41
N THR A 842 24.48 -8.28 1.60
CA THR A 842 25.89 -8.51 1.94
C THR A 842 26.10 -9.59 3.01
N ASN A 843 25.21 -9.68 4.02
CA ASN A 843 25.25 -10.70 5.07
C ASN A 843 26.58 -10.83 5.84
N HIS A 844 27.34 -9.74 6.00
CA HIS A 844 28.54 -9.74 6.84
C HIS A 844 28.21 -10.13 8.28
N LYS A 845 29.14 -10.81 8.96
CA LYS A 845 28.96 -11.12 10.38
C LYS A 845 29.26 -9.87 11.20
N LEU A 846 28.26 -9.31 11.88
CA LEU A 846 28.39 -8.06 12.63
C LEU A 846 28.07 -8.24 14.12
N GLY A 847 28.80 -7.56 15.00
CA GLY A 847 28.58 -7.64 16.44
C GLY A 847 29.03 -6.40 17.21
N ILE A 848 28.36 -6.12 18.33
CA ILE A 848 28.79 -5.07 19.28
C ILE A 848 29.55 -5.69 20.45
N GLY A 849 29.20 -6.92 20.84
CA GLY A 849 29.88 -7.63 21.92
C GLY A 849 29.93 -9.13 21.67
N PHE A 850 31.05 -9.73 22.06
CA PHE A 850 31.32 -11.17 21.99
C PHE A 850 32.25 -11.61 23.13
N GLU A 851 32.30 -12.92 23.40
CA GLU A 851 33.26 -13.52 24.32
C GLU A 851 34.08 -14.60 23.63
N ALA A 852 35.35 -14.72 24.01
CA ALA A 852 36.30 -15.65 23.41
C ALA A 852 37.43 -16.01 24.39
N ARG A 853 38.22 -17.02 24.03
CA ARG A 853 39.50 -17.34 24.68
C ARG A 853 40.66 -16.82 23.86
N ILE A 854 41.72 -16.40 24.55
CA ILE A 854 43.01 -16.08 23.94
C ILE A 854 44.09 -16.77 24.76
N GLY A 855 44.70 -17.82 24.19
CA GLY A 855 45.57 -18.72 24.93
C GLY A 855 44.84 -19.33 26.13
N ASN A 856 45.41 -19.17 27.33
CA ASN A 856 44.78 -19.65 28.57
C ASN A 856 43.76 -18.67 29.17
N GLY A 857 43.69 -17.45 28.65
CA GLY A 857 42.88 -16.36 29.19
C GLY A 857 41.47 -16.30 28.60
N LYS A 858 40.61 -15.54 29.28
CA LYS A 858 39.21 -15.31 28.88
C LYS A 858 38.98 -13.84 28.56
N LEU A 859 38.41 -13.57 27.39
CA LEU A 859 38.17 -12.22 26.89
C LEU A 859 36.67 -11.99 26.69
N MET A 860 36.19 -10.84 27.14
CA MET A 860 34.92 -10.28 26.71
C MET A 860 35.17 -8.94 26.03
N VAL A 861 34.57 -8.73 24.87
CA VAL A 861 34.63 -7.48 24.13
C VAL A 861 33.25 -6.84 24.12
N LEU A 862 33.19 -5.53 24.38
CA LEU A 862 31.98 -4.73 24.27
C LEU A 862 32.33 -3.35 23.69
N ALA A 863 32.09 -3.13 22.39
CA ALA A 863 32.35 -1.87 21.70
C ALA A 863 31.31 -0.79 22.03
N LEU A 864 31.32 -0.32 23.28
CA LEU A 864 30.37 0.61 23.86
C LEU A 864 31.09 1.72 24.62
N ASP A 865 30.62 2.96 24.50
CA ASP A 865 31.08 4.05 25.37
C ASP A 865 30.52 3.83 26.79
N THR A 866 31.40 3.46 27.72
CA THR A 866 31.07 3.21 29.13
C THR A 866 31.36 4.39 30.04
N LYS A 867 31.62 5.59 29.51
CA LYS A 867 32.03 6.77 30.29
C LYS A 867 31.11 7.97 30.09
N LYS A 868 30.68 8.24 28.85
CA LYS A 868 29.96 9.48 28.53
C LYS A 868 28.54 9.51 29.12
N GLU A 869 28.26 10.59 29.85
CA GLU A 869 26.94 10.94 30.44
C GLU A 869 26.27 9.77 31.16
N MET A 870 27.08 9.04 31.92
CA MET A 870 26.69 7.74 32.43
C MET A 870 25.49 7.87 33.39
N GLU A 871 25.41 8.96 34.14
CA GLU A 871 24.32 9.32 35.05
C GLU A 871 22.95 9.42 34.36
N LYS A 872 22.88 9.61 33.04
CA LYS A 872 21.63 9.72 32.26
C LYS A 872 21.22 8.44 31.53
N ARG A 873 22.01 7.37 31.65
CA ARG A 873 21.91 6.16 30.83
C ARG A 873 21.64 4.91 31.68
N PRO A 874 20.44 4.78 32.26
CA PRO A 874 20.12 3.72 33.22
C PRO A 874 20.21 2.31 32.61
N ALA A 875 19.80 2.12 31.35
CA ALA A 875 19.87 0.80 30.71
C ALA A 875 21.32 0.38 30.43
N THR A 876 22.16 1.29 29.90
CA THR A 876 23.61 1.02 29.78
C THR A 876 24.22 0.66 31.15
N GLN A 877 23.94 1.42 32.21
CA GLN A 877 24.48 1.10 33.54
C GLN A 877 24.08 -0.31 33.99
N GLN A 878 22.81 -0.68 33.81
CA GLN A 878 22.35 -2.01 34.21
C GLN A 878 22.98 -3.13 33.36
N LEU A 879 23.15 -2.93 32.05
CA LEU A 879 23.86 -3.88 31.19
C LEU A 879 25.29 -4.12 31.71
N LEU A 880 26.01 -3.05 32.07
CA LEU A 880 27.36 -3.15 32.62
C LEU A 880 27.40 -3.86 33.98
N VAL A 881 26.38 -3.68 34.83
CA VAL A 881 26.26 -4.43 36.10
C VAL A 881 26.10 -5.93 35.84
N SER A 882 25.23 -6.29 34.91
CA SER A 882 24.98 -7.69 34.54
C SER A 882 26.27 -8.34 33.99
N ILE A 883 26.98 -7.62 33.13
CA ILE A 883 28.29 -7.99 32.59
C ILE A 883 29.35 -8.15 33.69
N ASP A 884 29.46 -7.19 34.62
CA ASP A 884 30.43 -7.22 35.70
C ASP A 884 30.24 -8.46 36.59
N ARG A 885 28.99 -8.77 36.94
CA ARG A 885 28.63 -9.97 37.72
C ARG A 885 28.93 -11.26 36.98
N TYR A 886 28.60 -11.31 35.68
CA TYR A 886 28.87 -12.47 34.85
C TYR A 886 30.36 -12.79 34.80
N VAL A 887 31.21 -11.81 34.46
CA VAL A 887 32.67 -11.98 34.33
C VAL A 887 33.33 -12.39 35.65
N LYS A 888 32.84 -11.87 36.78
CA LYS A 888 33.33 -12.22 38.12
C LYS A 888 32.85 -13.59 38.60
N SER A 889 31.87 -14.19 37.94
CA SER A 889 31.37 -15.54 38.27
C SER A 889 32.12 -16.65 37.55
N ASP A 890 31.96 -17.88 38.03
CA ASP A 890 32.49 -19.08 37.36
C ASP A 890 31.78 -19.41 36.04
N ARG A 891 30.64 -18.75 35.78
CA ARG A 891 29.87 -18.93 34.55
C ARG A 891 30.53 -18.26 33.34
N PHE A 892 31.43 -17.30 33.54
CA PHE A 892 32.20 -16.72 32.46
C PHE A 892 33.22 -17.74 31.95
N ASN A 893 32.82 -18.48 30.93
CA ASN A 893 33.57 -19.59 30.37
C ASN A 893 33.41 -19.63 28.84
N PRO A 894 34.04 -18.67 28.12
CA PRO A 894 33.98 -18.65 26.66
C PRO A 894 34.60 -19.93 26.08
N GLN A 895 34.00 -20.45 25.00
CA GLN A 895 34.39 -21.73 24.39
C GLN A 895 35.21 -21.59 23.11
N VAL A 896 35.14 -20.43 22.46
CA VAL A 896 35.73 -20.18 21.15
C VAL A 896 37.07 -19.47 21.30
N ASP A 897 38.13 -20.04 20.72
CA ASP A 897 39.44 -19.41 20.66
C ASP A 897 39.53 -18.39 19.53
N VAL A 898 40.19 -17.27 19.80
CA VAL A 898 40.57 -16.26 18.80
C VAL A 898 42.03 -15.87 18.96
N GLU A 899 42.64 -15.42 17.88
CA GLU A 899 44.00 -14.89 17.90
C GLU A 899 44.03 -13.43 18.35
N ALA A 900 45.12 -13.00 18.98
CA ALA A 900 45.30 -11.59 19.36
C ALA A 900 45.25 -10.64 18.15
N SER A 901 45.70 -11.10 16.98
CA SER A 901 45.64 -10.36 15.72
C SER A 901 44.21 -10.02 15.29
N PHE A 902 43.24 -10.89 15.58
CA PHE A 902 41.82 -10.61 15.32
C PHE A 902 41.31 -9.46 16.20
N ILE A 903 41.73 -9.38 17.46
CA ILE A 903 41.37 -8.26 18.33
C ILE A 903 42.00 -6.96 17.84
N GLU A 904 43.24 -7.02 17.38
CA GLU A 904 43.95 -5.86 16.84
C GLU A 904 43.38 -5.38 15.50
N SER A 905 42.77 -6.27 14.70
CA SER A 905 42.29 -5.93 13.34
C SER A 905 41.16 -4.91 13.33
N PHE A 906 40.33 -4.87 14.39
CA PHE A 906 39.24 -3.89 14.53
C PHE A 906 39.57 -2.72 15.45
N LEU A 907 40.81 -2.56 15.91
CA LEU A 907 41.23 -1.44 16.76
C LEU A 907 42.09 -0.45 15.98
N ARG A 908 41.79 0.85 16.10
CA ARG A 908 42.65 1.91 15.57
C ARG A 908 43.92 2.00 16.41
N LYS A 909 45.06 1.97 15.73
CA LYS A 909 46.38 2.20 16.31
C LYS A 909 46.49 3.60 16.95
#